data_AF-A0A365K3M6-F1
#
_entry.id   AF-A0A365K3M6-F1
#
_cell.length_a   1.000
_cell.length_b   1.000
_cell.length_c   1.000
_cell.angle_alpha   90.00
_cell.angle_beta   90.00
_cell.angle_gamma   90.00
#
_symmetry.space_group_name_H-M   'P 1'
#
loop_
_entity.id
_entity.type
_entity.pdbx_description
1 polymer ?
#
loop_
_entity_poly.entity_id
_entity_poly.type
_entity_poly.pdbx_seq_one_letter_code
_entity_poly.pdbx_strand_id
1 'polypeptide(L)'
;MVNDQTRYSRLANITRIVNMKLDLHEVLQQVTTAISEEIMRCDSVGIFLPQGDGTFRGFAGKPELMSGVTLQSQIIDPETDPLAAELIKTRKTIYIADTSKDKRPDLRPVGAFRIKSLLALPISYEQEFIGMVFLFDHGTPMNLTQTEIESVEAYVNMAAVAIQNAKTLHQKEKLLAEKQVLLDLTRELSFCSTIRESLEVCFAYLKRAFGGGYFAAHVVKPPGAKGGTAVPFHAAEGMSEQGWEAYLDTTGLTESYAELVSRAISQKEPIRIDLGARGELLLLPMISMGEVHGVISTACGGMADQTGMDTQIPFVQSIIEAIAPVFSNLLHKDRLEGMVEERTSALYAANKRVNSVVESITDGFFVLNKDWEYTYINQHHFLPGGHTAEEVLGKKIWDVFPQTVDTIIYTEFHRAMDDRVTVRFETRSDVEDFWFEITAYPFDDGICCMMKNIKEKKKYENELKRLANLDLIGQMAAGISHEIRNPMTTVRGFLQLMVANEQLEPHAAHFNLMIDELDRANAIITEFLSVGNTRTSDMKMMNLNTILEDISPLIKVDTSNQNKQIRIYTQEVPELLLNHNEIRQLIINLYRNGLEAMEEGQILTIGTYPENGNCVVLAVQDQGSGIDPAIIDKIGTPFYTTKEQGTGLGLGICYAVAARHNATIDIETGPGGTIFFTKFPIEPEPQGTH
;
A
#
# COMPACT_ATOMS: atom_id res chain seq x y z
N MET A 1 69.41 -67.71 -21.23
CA MET A 1 68.28 -68.48 -20.65
C MET A 1 68.00 -68.12 -19.19
N VAL A 2 68.81 -68.48 -18.19
CA VAL A 2 68.51 -68.11 -16.78
C VAL A 2 68.53 -66.59 -16.56
N ASN A 3 69.48 -65.86 -17.18
CA ASN A 3 69.59 -64.40 -17.02
C ASN A 3 68.43 -63.63 -17.68
N ASP A 4 67.97 -64.08 -18.86
CA ASP A 4 66.84 -63.47 -19.57
C ASP A 4 65.51 -63.67 -18.82
N GLN A 5 65.32 -64.84 -18.21
CA GLN A 5 64.11 -65.17 -17.46
C GLN A 5 63.98 -64.31 -16.18
N THR A 6 65.10 -64.04 -15.49
CA THR A 6 65.17 -63.11 -14.35
C THR A 6 64.89 -61.66 -14.76
N ARG A 7 65.43 -61.22 -15.91
CA ARG A 7 65.17 -59.89 -16.49
C ARG A 7 63.70 -59.66 -16.82
N TYR A 8 63.05 -60.59 -17.52
CA TYR A 8 61.61 -60.47 -17.83
C TYR A 8 60.74 -60.46 -16.57
N SER A 9 61.11 -61.24 -15.55
CA SER A 9 60.43 -61.22 -14.25
C SER A 9 60.57 -59.87 -13.54
N ARG A 10 61.75 -59.22 -13.62
CA ARG A 10 61.98 -57.88 -13.05
C ARG A 10 61.18 -56.80 -13.78
N LEU A 11 61.21 -56.80 -15.11
CA LEU A 11 60.42 -55.90 -15.95
C LEU A 11 58.91 -56.05 -15.69
N ALA A 12 58.39 -57.27 -15.58
CA ALA A 12 56.99 -57.53 -15.26
C ALA A 12 56.62 -57.04 -13.84
N ASN A 13 57.51 -57.23 -12.85
CA ASN A 13 57.25 -56.76 -11.49
C ASN A 13 57.24 -55.23 -11.41
N ILE A 14 58.17 -54.53 -12.06
CA ILE A 14 58.17 -53.05 -12.12
C ILE A 14 56.94 -52.55 -12.85
N THR A 15 56.56 -53.16 -13.98
CA THR A 15 55.34 -52.79 -14.72
C THR A 15 54.09 -52.95 -13.86
N ARG A 16 54.03 -53.98 -13.00
CA ARG A 16 52.95 -54.16 -12.03
C ARG A 16 52.95 -53.05 -10.97
N ILE A 17 54.13 -52.67 -10.47
CA ILE A 17 54.31 -51.67 -9.41
C ILE A 17 53.98 -50.27 -9.92
N VAL A 18 54.38 -49.92 -11.16
CA VAL A 18 54.00 -48.66 -11.83
C VAL A 18 52.47 -48.51 -11.97
N ASN A 19 51.75 -49.63 -12.04
CA ASN A 19 50.29 -49.66 -12.13
C ASN A 19 49.58 -49.77 -10.77
N MET A 20 50.31 -49.98 -9.67
CA MET A 20 49.77 -49.91 -8.31
C MET A 20 49.91 -48.48 -7.79
N LYS A 21 48.93 -47.96 -7.05
CA LYS A 21 49.02 -46.64 -6.39
C LYS A 21 50.08 -46.68 -5.27
N LEU A 22 51.35 -46.59 -5.65
CA LEU A 22 52.52 -46.51 -4.77
C LEU A 22 53.13 -45.11 -4.86
N ASP A 23 53.90 -44.73 -3.83
CA ASP A 23 54.62 -43.45 -3.79
C ASP A 23 55.60 -43.38 -4.98
N LEU A 24 55.62 -42.26 -5.71
CA LEU A 24 56.51 -42.07 -6.87
C LEU A 24 57.98 -42.30 -6.50
N HIS A 25 58.38 -41.92 -5.28
CA HIS A 25 59.73 -42.17 -4.78
C HIS A 25 60.04 -43.67 -4.67
N GLU A 26 59.11 -44.46 -4.13
CA GLU A 26 59.28 -45.92 -4.03
C GLU A 26 59.37 -46.59 -5.41
N VAL A 27 58.54 -46.16 -6.37
CA VAL A 27 58.57 -46.67 -7.74
C VAL A 27 59.92 -46.37 -8.39
N LEU A 28 60.39 -45.13 -8.30
CA LEU A 28 61.66 -44.73 -8.89
C LEU A 28 62.87 -45.37 -8.17
N GLN A 29 62.79 -45.61 -6.86
CA GLN A 29 63.83 -46.31 -6.10
C GLN A 29 63.96 -47.79 -6.51
N GLN A 30 62.85 -48.44 -6.87
CA GLN A 30 62.90 -49.78 -7.42
C GLN A 30 63.46 -49.79 -8.85
N VAL A 31 63.17 -48.76 -9.65
CA VAL A 31 63.77 -48.60 -10.98
C VAL A 31 65.29 -48.43 -10.87
N THR A 32 65.79 -47.58 -9.99
CA THR A 32 67.25 -47.42 -9.79
C THR A 32 67.90 -48.69 -9.27
N THR A 33 67.21 -49.44 -8.40
CA THR A 33 67.66 -50.75 -7.91
C THR A 33 67.77 -51.77 -9.04
N ALA A 34 66.76 -51.87 -9.89
CA ALA A 34 66.75 -52.79 -11.03
C ALA A 34 67.82 -52.44 -12.08
N ILE A 35 68.05 -51.15 -12.34
CA ILE A 35 69.12 -50.67 -13.22
C ILE A 35 70.50 -51.10 -12.70
N SER A 36 70.76 -50.89 -11.40
CA SER A 36 72.02 -51.30 -10.75
C SER A 36 72.21 -52.82 -10.74
N GLU A 37 71.15 -53.62 -10.61
CA GLU A 37 71.26 -55.09 -10.64
C GLU A 37 71.31 -55.68 -12.07
N GLU A 38 70.84 -54.94 -13.08
CA GLU A 38 70.97 -55.34 -14.48
C GLU A 38 72.42 -55.15 -14.96
N ILE A 39 73.06 -54.06 -14.53
CA ILE A 39 74.48 -53.80 -14.77
C ILE A 39 75.28 -54.28 -13.57
N MET A 40 75.78 -55.51 -13.61
CA MET A 40 76.61 -56.16 -12.56
C MET A 40 77.86 -55.36 -12.09
N ARG A 41 78.19 -54.23 -12.74
CA ARG A 41 79.35 -53.36 -12.48
C ARG A 41 78.96 -51.90 -12.21
N CYS A 42 77.69 -51.60 -11.91
CA CYS A 42 77.23 -50.25 -11.62
C CYS A 42 76.79 -50.14 -10.16
N ASP A 43 77.62 -49.47 -9.37
CA ASP A 43 77.34 -49.22 -7.97
C ASP A 43 76.48 -47.97 -7.76
N SER A 44 76.43 -47.03 -8.72
CA SER A 44 75.80 -45.72 -8.52
C SER A 44 74.82 -45.33 -9.64
N VAL A 45 73.53 -45.21 -9.30
CA VAL A 45 72.44 -44.75 -10.18
C VAL A 45 71.70 -43.60 -9.51
N GLY A 46 71.48 -42.49 -10.22
CA GLY A 46 70.68 -41.37 -9.74
C GLY A 46 69.67 -40.87 -10.77
N ILE A 47 68.42 -40.71 -10.35
CA ILE A 47 67.34 -40.07 -11.10
C ILE A 47 67.20 -38.63 -10.62
N PHE A 48 67.18 -37.68 -11.56
CA PHE A 48 67.10 -36.25 -11.28
C PHE A 48 65.86 -35.66 -11.97
N LEU A 49 65.02 -34.96 -11.20
CA LEU A 49 63.78 -34.35 -11.66
C LEU A 49 63.84 -32.81 -11.56
N PRO A 50 63.14 -32.08 -12.43
CA PRO A 50 63.19 -30.61 -12.47
C PRO A 50 62.62 -29.98 -11.18
N GLN A 51 63.19 -28.85 -10.76
CA GLN A 51 62.71 -28.06 -9.61
C GLN A 51 61.85 -26.84 -9.99
N GLY A 52 61.79 -26.50 -11.29
CA GLY A 52 61.05 -25.34 -11.80
C GLY A 52 61.90 -24.07 -11.98
N ASP A 53 63.09 -24.01 -11.39
CA ASP A 53 64.09 -22.94 -11.52
C ASP A 53 65.12 -23.18 -12.64
N GLY A 54 64.90 -24.23 -13.45
CA GLY A 54 65.83 -24.68 -14.50
C GLY A 54 66.85 -25.73 -14.04
N THR A 55 66.96 -25.98 -12.74
CA THR A 55 67.84 -27.02 -12.18
C THR A 55 67.11 -28.35 -11.95
N PHE A 56 67.89 -29.41 -11.78
CA PHE A 56 67.40 -30.77 -11.53
C PHE A 56 67.93 -31.31 -10.22
N ARG A 57 67.05 -31.79 -9.34
CA ARG A 57 67.43 -32.33 -8.04
C ARG A 57 67.34 -33.85 -8.04
N GLY A 58 68.27 -34.50 -7.34
CA GLY A 58 68.22 -35.94 -7.13
C GLY A 58 66.92 -36.35 -6.42
N PHE A 59 66.16 -37.26 -7.02
CA PHE A 59 64.87 -37.70 -6.52
C PHE A 59 64.90 -39.12 -5.97
N ALA A 60 65.59 -40.05 -6.65
CA ALA A 60 65.75 -41.45 -6.22
C ALA A 60 67.10 -42.00 -6.71
N GLY A 61 67.73 -42.90 -5.94
CA GLY A 61 69.07 -43.39 -6.27
C GLY A 61 69.57 -44.55 -5.42
N LYS A 62 70.60 -45.23 -5.94
CA LYS A 62 71.29 -46.36 -5.31
C LYS A 62 72.80 -46.18 -5.41
N PRO A 63 73.59 -46.35 -4.33
CA PRO A 63 73.13 -46.41 -2.94
C PRO A 63 72.46 -45.09 -2.52
N GLU A 64 71.59 -45.13 -1.50
CA GLU A 64 70.90 -43.94 -0.98
C GLU A 64 71.87 -42.87 -0.43
N LEU A 65 73.06 -43.31 0.02
CA LEU A 65 74.17 -42.48 0.46
C LEU A 65 75.37 -42.69 -0.48
N MET A 66 75.77 -41.64 -1.20
CA MET A 66 77.02 -41.62 -1.96
C MET A 66 78.05 -40.77 -1.22
N SER A 67 79.14 -41.39 -0.76
CA SER A 67 80.22 -40.72 -0.01
C SER A 67 79.74 -39.93 1.23
N GLY A 68 78.70 -40.43 1.91
CA GLY A 68 78.15 -39.81 3.14
C GLY A 68 77.11 -38.72 2.90
N VAL A 69 76.72 -38.46 1.65
CA VAL A 69 75.74 -37.45 1.25
C VAL A 69 74.54 -38.12 0.58
N THR A 70 73.32 -37.67 0.86
CA THR A 70 72.11 -38.21 0.23
C THR A 70 71.98 -37.70 -1.21
N LEU A 71 71.45 -38.51 -2.11
CA LEU A 71 71.23 -38.08 -3.50
C LEU A 71 70.34 -36.82 -3.59
N GLN A 72 69.42 -36.65 -2.65
CA GLN A 72 68.50 -35.50 -2.60
C GLN A 72 69.18 -34.14 -2.41
N SER A 73 70.42 -34.10 -1.91
CA SER A 73 71.18 -32.85 -1.81
C SER A 73 71.97 -32.51 -3.07
N GLN A 74 71.93 -33.36 -4.10
CA GLN A 74 72.62 -33.12 -5.38
C GLN A 74 71.71 -32.34 -6.31
N ILE A 75 72.24 -31.24 -6.85
CA ILE A 75 71.57 -30.39 -7.83
C ILE A 75 72.43 -30.37 -9.08
N ILE A 76 71.81 -30.65 -10.22
CA ILE A 76 72.39 -30.54 -11.54
C ILE A 76 71.87 -29.26 -12.15
N ASP A 77 72.81 -28.38 -12.46
CA ASP A 77 72.55 -27.10 -13.11
C ASP A 77 73.03 -27.20 -14.56
N PRO A 78 72.11 -27.22 -15.55
CA PRO A 78 72.46 -27.27 -16.96
C PRO A 78 73.34 -26.10 -17.44
N GLU A 79 73.40 -24.98 -16.72
CA GLU A 79 74.31 -23.87 -17.05
C GLU A 79 75.78 -24.22 -16.75
N THR A 80 76.01 -25.07 -15.75
CA THR A 80 77.35 -25.46 -15.30
C THR A 80 77.74 -26.90 -15.67
N ASP A 81 76.80 -27.72 -16.13
CA ASP A 81 77.00 -29.08 -16.63
C ASP A 81 76.65 -29.19 -18.14
N PRO A 82 77.66 -29.05 -19.03
CA PRO A 82 77.46 -29.17 -20.48
C PRO A 82 76.88 -30.52 -20.93
N LEU A 83 77.13 -31.61 -20.19
CA LEU A 83 76.55 -32.91 -20.51
C LEU A 83 75.04 -32.92 -20.23
N ALA A 84 74.61 -32.33 -19.11
CA ALA A 84 73.19 -32.17 -18.80
C ALA A 84 72.48 -31.28 -19.85
N ALA A 85 73.11 -30.18 -20.28
CA ALA A 85 72.59 -29.32 -21.34
C ALA A 85 72.45 -30.05 -22.68
N GLU A 86 73.45 -30.87 -23.05
CA GLU A 86 73.40 -31.69 -24.27
C GLU A 86 72.30 -32.75 -24.18
N LEU A 87 72.12 -33.37 -23.01
CA LEU A 87 71.09 -34.37 -22.78
C LEU A 87 69.67 -33.78 -22.93
N ILE A 88 69.43 -32.60 -22.38
CA ILE A 88 68.15 -31.86 -22.52
C ILE A 88 67.88 -31.51 -23.99
N LYS A 89 68.90 -31.04 -24.70
CA LYS A 89 68.79 -30.60 -26.10
C LYS A 89 68.61 -31.75 -27.08
N THR A 90 69.41 -32.79 -26.94
CA THR A 90 69.46 -33.91 -27.89
C THR A 90 68.43 -34.99 -27.58
N ARG A 91 68.06 -35.16 -26.30
CA ARG A 91 67.19 -36.23 -25.80
C ARG A 91 67.65 -37.61 -26.26
N LYS A 92 68.97 -37.79 -26.36
CA LYS A 92 69.61 -39.06 -26.70
C LYS A 92 70.44 -39.54 -25.54
N THR A 93 70.52 -40.86 -25.37
CA THR A 93 71.43 -41.50 -24.42
C THR A 93 72.88 -41.20 -24.80
N ILE A 94 73.69 -40.77 -23.82
CA ILE A 94 75.10 -40.42 -23.99
C ILE A 94 75.94 -41.31 -23.08
N TYR A 95 76.82 -42.13 -23.68
CA TYR A 95 77.79 -42.94 -22.95
C TYR A 95 79.21 -42.39 -23.11
N ILE A 96 79.86 -42.09 -22.00
CA ILE A 96 81.26 -41.65 -21.92
C ILE A 96 82.07 -42.80 -21.33
N ALA A 97 82.82 -43.49 -22.17
CA ALA A 97 83.65 -44.63 -21.77
C ALA A 97 84.87 -44.22 -20.91
N ASP A 98 85.34 -42.98 -21.03
CA ASP A 98 86.50 -42.44 -20.31
C ASP A 98 86.32 -40.93 -20.05
N THR A 99 85.96 -40.57 -18.82
CA THR A 99 85.72 -39.18 -18.40
C THR A 99 86.98 -38.31 -18.40
N SER A 100 88.18 -38.90 -18.44
CA SER A 100 89.41 -38.11 -18.55
C SER A 100 89.61 -37.50 -19.95
N LYS A 101 88.92 -38.05 -20.95
CA LYS A 101 89.02 -37.64 -22.36
C LYS A 101 87.83 -36.76 -22.81
N ASP A 102 86.79 -36.66 -22.00
CA ASP A 102 85.58 -35.90 -22.30
C ASP A 102 85.38 -34.79 -21.25
N LYS A 103 85.30 -33.55 -21.71
CA LYS A 103 85.18 -32.36 -20.82
C LYS A 103 83.74 -31.93 -20.58
N ARG A 104 82.75 -32.64 -21.14
CA ARG A 104 81.33 -32.29 -21.01
C ARG A 104 80.75 -32.51 -19.61
N PRO A 105 81.06 -33.60 -18.87
CA PRO A 105 80.54 -33.78 -17.52
C PRO A 105 81.12 -32.74 -16.54
N ASP A 106 80.34 -32.36 -15.53
CA ASP A 106 80.86 -31.51 -14.44
C ASP A 106 82.04 -32.18 -13.72
N LEU A 107 83.18 -31.48 -13.67
CA LEU A 107 84.42 -31.97 -13.08
C LEU A 107 84.34 -32.13 -11.56
N ARG A 108 83.45 -31.39 -10.87
CA ARG A 108 83.26 -31.46 -9.41
C ARG A 108 82.81 -32.86 -8.97
N PRO A 109 81.66 -33.39 -9.43
CA PRO A 109 81.24 -34.76 -9.09
C PRO A 109 82.17 -35.82 -9.69
N VAL A 110 82.73 -35.60 -10.89
CA VAL A 110 83.67 -36.56 -11.50
C VAL A 110 84.91 -36.77 -10.62
N GLY A 111 85.48 -35.68 -10.08
CA GLY A 111 86.60 -35.74 -9.16
C GLY A 111 86.22 -36.29 -7.78
N ALA A 112 85.11 -35.83 -7.21
CA ALA A 112 84.66 -36.23 -5.87
C ALA A 112 84.33 -37.72 -5.78
N PHE A 113 83.63 -38.26 -6.78
CA PHE A 113 83.20 -39.66 -6.81
C PHE A 113 84.15 -40.58 -7.58
N ARG A 114 85.26 -40.04 -8.14
CA ARG A 114 86.24 -40.77 -8.97
C ARG A 114 85.58 -41.49 -10.15
N ILE A 115 84.68 -40.80 -10.84
CA ILE A 115 83.92 -41.33 -11.98
C ILE A 115 84.88 -41.53 -13.15
N LYS A 116 85.10 -42.78 -13.58
CA LYS A 116 85.95 -43.09 -14.76
C LYS A 116 85.15 -43.23 -16.07
N SER A 117 83.89 -43.62 -15.98
CA SER A 117 82.95 -43.70 -17.11
C SER A 117 81.56 -43.31 -16.63
N LEU A 118 80.74 -42.71 -17.50
CA LEU A 118 79.43 -42.17 -17.15
C LEU A 118 78.43 -42.49 -18.26
N LEU A 119 77.24 -42.96 -17.88
CA LEU A 119 76.09 -43.08 -18.78
C LEU A 119 75.03 -42.09 -18.34
N ALA A 120 74.60 -41.22 -19.27
CA ALA A 120 73.56 -40.24 -19.06
C ALA A 120 72.38 -40.56 -19.98
N LEU A 121 71.18 -40.73 -19.42
CA LEU A 121 69.96 -41.04 -20.17
C LEU A 121 68.88 -39.97 -19.93
N PRO A 122 68.15 -39.55 -20.96
CA PRO A 122 66.99 -38.68 -20.79
C PRO A 122 65.79 -39.50 -20.30
N ILE A 123 65.04 -38.97 -19.35
CA ILE A 123 63.69 -39.44 -19.07
C ILE A 123 62.75 -38.62 -19.94
N SER A 124 62.06 -39.26 -20.87
CA SER A 124 61.15 -38.57 -21.79
C SER A 124 59.86 -39.34 -22.00
N TYR A 125 58.73 -38.61 -22.07
CA TYR A 125 57.41 -39.15 -22.35
C TYR A 125 56.77 -38.33 -23.49
N GLU A 126 56.29 -38.97 -24.56
CA GLU A 126 55.68 -38.31 -25.73
C GLU A 126 56.45 -37.08 -26.27
N GLN A 127 57.79 -37.14 -26.24
CA GLN A 127 58.72 -36.06 -26.63
C GLN A 127 58.87 -34.90 -25.63
N GLU A 128 58.28 -34.96 -24.44
CA GLU A 128 58.59 -34.04 -23.33
C GLU A 128 59.76 -34.58 -22.51
N PHE A 129 60.76 -33.74 -22.23
CA PHE A 129 61.86 -34.09 -21.33
C PHE A 129 61.41 -33.86 -19.88
N ILE A 130 61.34 -34.92 -19.09
CA ILE A 130 60.77 -34.88 -17.73
C ILE A 130 61.81 -35.13 -16.63
N GLY A 131 63.04 -35.49 -17.00
CA GLY A 131 64.14 -35.71 -16.06
C GLY A 131 65.35 -36.36 -16.73
N MET A 132 66.36 -36.69 -15.94
CA MET A 132 67.58 -37.36 -16.40
C MET A 132 68.05 -38.43 -15.43
N VAL A 133 68.79 -39.41 -15.94
CA VAL A 133 69.39 -40.47 -15.16
C VAL A 133 70.89 -40.49 -15.41
N PHE A 134 71.68 -40.52 -14.33
CA PHE A 134 73.13 -40.72 -14.40
C PHE A 134 73.51 -42.03 -13.74
N LEU A 135 74.33 -42.82 -14.44
CA LEU A 135 74.90 -44.06 -13.95
C LEU A 135 76.41 -44.01 -14.03
N PHE A 136 77.07 -44.41 -12.95
CA PHE A 136 78.52 -44.54 -12.90
C PHE A 136 78.96 -45.60 -11.88
N ASP A 137 80.27 -45.82 -11.84
CA ASP A 137 80.93 -46.68 -10.87
C ASP A 137 82.13 -45.96 -10.23
N HIS A 138 82.47 -46.32 -8.99
CA HIS A 138 83.48 -45.64 -8.18
C HIS A 138 84.89 -46.13 -8.49
N GLY A 139 85.66 -45.34 -9.25
CA GLY A 139 87.06 -45.63 -9.50
C GLY A 139 87.33 -46.75 -10.51
N THR A 140 86.28 -47.30 -11.14
CA THR A 140 86.34 -48.33 -12.19
C THR A 140 85.50 -47.93 -13.40
N PRO A 141 85.97 -48.16 -14.65
CA PRO A 141 85.17 -47.93 -15.84
C PRO A 141 84.17 -49.07 -16.06
N MET A 142 82.91 -48.75 -16.36
CA MET A 142 81.81 -49.71 -16.51
C MET A 142 81.96 -50.60 -17.75
N ASN A 143 82.55 -50.09 -18.85
CA ASN A 143 82.68 -50.77 -20.15
C ASN A 143 81.37 -51.39 -20.65
N LEU A 144 80.32 -50.58 -20.75
CA LEU A 144 78.97 -51.02 -21.11
C LEU A 144 78.88 -51.47 -22.57
N THR A 145 78.18 -52.58 -22.79
CA THR A 145 77.78 -53.06 -24.12
C THR A 145 76.50 -52.38 -24.60
N GLN A 146 76.26 -52.41 -25.91
CA GLN A 146 75.05 -51.84 -26.50
C GLN A 146 73.76 -52.47 -25.93
N THR A 147 73.75 -53.79 -25.71
CA THR A 147 72.60 -54.51 -25.13
C THR A 147 72.33 -54.11 -23.68
N GLU A 148 73.36 -53.79 -22.90
CA GLU A 148 73.20 -53.27 -21.53
C GLU A 148 72.61 -51.86 -21.53
N ILE A 149 73.08 -50.98 -22.44
CA ILE A 149 72.53 -49.63 -22.60
C ILE A 149 71.05 -49.68 -22.99
N GLU A 150 70.68 -50.49 -23.98
CA GLU A 150 69.28 -50.71 -24.40
C GLU A 150 68.40 -51.25 -23.26
N SER A 151 68.99 -52.07 -22.38
CA SER A 151 68.28 -52.61 -21.21
C SER A 151 68.01 -51.53 -20.17
N VAL A 152 68.97 -50.63 -19.91
CA VAL A 152 68.77 -49.46 -19.03
C VAL A 152 67.74 -48.51 -19.61
N GLU A 153 67.78 -48.24 -20.92
CA GLU A 153 66.77 -47.40 -21.60
C GLU A 153 65.34 -47.91 -21.37
N ALA A 154 65.13 -49.24 -21.38
CA ALA A 154 63.83 -49.82 -21.08
C ALA A 154 63.36 -49.53 -19.63
N TYR A 155 64.26 -49.59 -18.65
CA TYR A 155 63.95 -49.23 -17.26
C TYR A 155 63.68 -47.72 -17.10
N VAL A 156 64.45 -46.87 -17.79
CA VAL A 156 64.26 -45.41 -17.81
C VAL A 156 62.93 -45.03 -18.45
N ASN A 157 62.49 -45.73 -19.50
CA ASN A 157 61.17 -45.54 -20.08
C ASN A 157 60.03 -45.91 -19.11
N MET A 158 60.20 -46.94 -18.27
CA MET A 158 59.22 -47.25 -17.23
C MET A 158 59.16 -46.16 -16.15
N ALA A 159 60.31 -45.59 -15.76
CA ALA A 159 60.33 -44.41 -14.88
C ALA A 159 59.59 -43.22 -15.50
N ALA A 160 59.74 -43.00 -16.81
CA ALA A 160 59.04 -41.93 -17.53
C ALA A 160 57.51 -42.07 -17.41
N VAL A 161 56.98 -43.28 -17.62
CA VAL A 161 55.54 -43.57 -17.47
C VAL A 161 55.08 -43.37 -16.02
N ALA A 162 55.86 -43.81 -15.04
CA ALA A 162 55.52 -43.65 -13.62
C ALA A 162 55.43 -42.18 -13.20
N ILE A 163 56.38 -41.35 -13.62
CA ILE A 163 56.41 -39.91 -13.34
C ILE A 163 55.18 -39.23 -13.97
N GLN A 164 54.85 -39.58 -15.22
CA GLN A 164 53.68 -39.02 -15.89
C GLN A 164 52.36 -39.43 -15.21
N ASN A 165 52.22 -40.72 -14.84
CA ASN A 165 51.05 -41.21 -14.12
C ASN A 165 50.86 -40.48 -12.78
N ALA A 166 51.94 -40.25 -12.02
CA ALA A 166 51.89 -39.50 -10.77
C ALA A 166 51.45 -38.04 -11.00
N LYS A 167 51.99 -37.36 -12.03
CA LYS A 167 51.60 -36.00 -12.43
C LYS A 167 50.11 -35.93 -12.79
N THR A 168 49.62 -36.87 -13.61
CA THR A 168 48.20 -36.93 -13.99
C THR A 168 47.29 -37.25 -12.81
N LEU A 169 47.69 -38.17 -11.93
CA LEU A 169 46.92 -38.49 -10.72
C LEU A 169 46.79 -37.26 -9.81
N HIS A 170 47.90 -36.56 -9.58
CA HIS A 170 47.92 -35.34 -8.77
C HIS A 170 47.01 -34.24 -9.36
N GLN A 171 47.05 -34.03 -10.67
CA GLN A 171 46.14 -33.09 -11.36
C GLN A 171 44.66 -33.51 -11.20
N LYS A 172 44.36 -34.81 -11.34
CA LYS A 172 43.00 -35.33 -11.17
C LYS A 172 42.50 -35.18 -9.73
N GLU A 173 43.37 -35.41 -8.74
CA GLU A 173 43.04 -35.22 -7.33
C GLU A 173 42.79 -33.74 -7.00
N LYS A 174 43.58 -32.82 -7.56
CA LYS A 174 43.34 -31.36 -7.46
C LYS A 174 41.97 -30.98 -8.06
N LEU A 175 41.67 -31.41 -9.29
CA LEU A 175 40.38 -31.13 -9.94
C LEU A 175 39.19 -31.73 -9.18
N LEU A 176 39.35 -32.91 -8.58
CA LEU A 176 38.31 -33.53 -7.74
C LEU A 176 38.05 -32.72 -6.48
N ALA A 177 39.10 -32.20 -5.83
CA ALA A 177 38.97 -31.34 -4.65
C ALA A 177 38.26 -30.03 -5.00
N GLU A 178 38.63 -29.37 -6.11
CA GLU A 178 37.95 -28.16 -6.60
C GLU A 178 36.47 -28.43 -6.90
N LYS A 179 36.16 -29.52 -7.61
CA LYS A 179 34.76 -29.90 -7.90
C LYS A 179 33.95 -30.18 -6.63
N GLN A 180 34.56 -30.80 -5.62
CA GLN A 180 33.90 -31.04 -4.34
C GLN A 180 33.53 -29.72 -3.66
N VAL A 181 34.45 -28.75 -3.65
CA VAL A 181 34.19 -27.42 -3.08
C VAL A 181 33.04 -26.71 -3.81
N LEU A 182 32.95 -26.79 -5.14
CA LEU A 182 31.83 -26.21 -5.90
C LEU A 182 30.48 -26.89 -5.61
N LEU A 183 30.47 -28.21 -5.40
CA LEU A 183 29.26 -28.94 -4.99
C LEU A 183 28.81 -28.53 -3.59
N ASP A 184 29.73 -28.42 -2.65
CA ASP A 184 29.44 -27.99 -1.28
C ASP A 184 28.91 -26.56 -1.26
N LEU A 185 29.53 -25.65 -2.03
CA LEU A 185 29.06 -24.28 -2.23
C LEU A 185 27.63 -24.25 -2.78
N THR A 186 27.36 -24.97 -3.88
CA THR A 186 26.04 -24.97 -4.52
C THR A 186 24.97 -25.50 -3.56
N ARG A 187 25.32 -26.51 -2.75
CA ARG A 187 24.46 -27.06 -1.71
C ARG A 187 24.17 -26.03 -0.62
N GLU A 188 25.18 -25.36 -0.07
CA GLU A 188 24.97 -24.32 0.94
C GLU A 188 24.16 -23.15 0.41
N LEU A 189 24.45 -22.68 -0.82
CA LEU A 189 23.70 -21.63 -1.48
C LEU A 189 22.22 -21.97 -1.67
N SER A 190 21.88 -23.26 -1.86
CA SER A 190 20.48 -23.70 -2.00
C SER A 190 19.65 -23.52 -0.72
N PHE A 191 20.30 -23.35 0.43
CA PHE A 191 19.64 -23.07 1.71
C PHE A 191 19.58 -21.58 2.05
N CYS A 192 20.25 -20.71 1.28
CA CYS A 192 20.20 -19.28 1.51
C CYS A 192 18.81 -18.73 1.18
N SER A 193 18.26 -17.95 2.12
CA SER A 193 16.95 -17.32 2.00
C SER A 193 17.03 -15.83 1.67
N THR A 194 18.21 -15.23 1.88
CA THR A 194 18.48 -13.81 1.65
C THR A 194 19.75 -13.59 0.83
N ILE A 195 19.80 -12.43 0.16
CA ILE A 195 20.98 -11.99 -0.59
C ILE A 195 22.23 -11.96 0.30
N ARG A 196 22.09 -11.46 1.54
CA ARG A 196 23.18 -11.38 2.52
C ARG A 196 23.78 -12.76 2.81
N GLU A 197 22.94 -13.74 3.17
CA GLU A 197 23.39 -15.11 3.46
C GLU A 197 24.15 -15.70 2.26
N SER A 198 23.64 -15.48 1.03
CA SER A 198 24.29 -16.00 -0.18
C SER A 198 25.69 -15.40 -0.39
N LEU A 199 25.86 -14.10 -0.13
CA LEU A 199 27.15 -13.41 -0.25
C LEU A 199 28.13 -13.82 0.86
N GLU A 200 27.66 -14.00 2.09
CA GLU A 200 28.48 -14.48 3.20
C GLU A 200 29.05 -15.88 2.94
N VAL A 201 28.21 -16.79 2.45
CA VAL A 201 28.65 -18.11 1.98
C VAL A 201 29.66 -17.96 0.85
N CYS A 202 29.38 -17.14 -0.17
CA CYS A 202 30.33 -16.90 -1.25
C CYS A 202 31.70 -16.43 -0.77
N PHE A 203 31.74 -15.44 0.12
CA PHE A 203 32.99 -14.90 0.64
C PHE A 203 33.76 -15.91 1.49
N ALA A 204 33.08 -16.77 2.25
CA ALA A 204 33.74 -17.85 2.99
C ALA A 204 34.46 -18.82 2.04
N TYR A 205 33.82 -19.20 0.93
CA TYR A 205 34.40 -20.08 -0.08
C TYR A 205 35.51 -19.40 -0.88
N LEU A 206 35.36 -18.12 -1.24
CA LEU A 206 36.41 -17.34 -1.90
C LEU A 206 37.65 -17.16 -1.00
N LYS A 207 37.45 -16.90 0.30
CA LYS A 207 38.54 -16.81 1.28
C LYS A 207 39.31 -18.12 1.40
N ARG A 208 38.60 -19.26 1.37
CA ARG A 208 39.21 -20.59 1.34
C ARG A 208 39.98 -20.85 0.04
N ALA A 209 39.47 -20.38 -1.10
CA ALA A 209 40.11 -20.54 -2.41
C ALA A 209 41.41 -19.72 -2.55
N PHE A 210 41.40 -18.46 -2.10
CA PHE A 210 42.54 -17.55 -2.18
C PHE A 210 43.54 -17.64 -1.01
N GLY A 211 43.24 -18.45 0.02
CA GLY A 211 44.07 -18.53 1.23
C GLY A 211 44.07 -17.27 2.10
N GLY A 212 43.14 -16.34 1.84
CA GLY A 212 43.05 -15.02 2.47
C GLY A 212 42.49 -13.97 1.50
N GLY A 213 42.39 -12.71 1.94
CA GLY A 213 41.95 -11.60 1.11
C GLY A 213 40.70 -10.87 1.62
N TYR A 214 40.54 -9.64 1.15
CA TYR A 214 39.37 -8.81 1.44
C TYR A 214 38.42 -8.83 0.24
N PHE A 215 37.19 -9.27 0.48
CA PHE A 215 36.15 -9.36 -0.54
C PHE A 215 35.08 -8.30 -0.31
N ALA A 216 34.61 -7.76 -1.43
CA ALA A 216 33.54 -6.80 -1.52
C ALA A 216 32.56 -7.24 -2.61
N ALA A 217 31.27 -6.99 -2.43
CA ALA A 217 30.27 -7.17 -3.49
C ALA A 217 29.52 -5.86 -3.75
N HIS A 218 29.41 -5.52 -5.03
CA HIS A 218 28.56 -4.45 -5.53
C HIS A 218 27.36 -5.07 -6.24
N VAL A 219 26.14 -4.73 -5.82
CA VAL A 219 24.91 -5.30 -6.40
C VAL A 219 24.34 -4.34 -7.43
N VAL A 220 24.12 -4.81 -8.67
CA VAL A 220 23.59 -3.96 -9.74
C VAL A 220 22.10 -3.75 -9.54
N LYS A 221 21.67 -2.50 -9.46
CA LYS A 221 20.25 -2.15 -9.37
C LYS A 221 19.57 -2.19 -10.75
N PRO A 222 18.37 -2.75 -10.88
CA PRO A 222 17.62 -2.72 -12.13
C PRO A 222 17.22 -1.28 -12.53
N PRO A 223 17.07 -0.98 -13.84
CA PRO A 223 16.52 0.28 -14.30
C PRO A 223 15.08 0.49 -13.79
N GLY A 224 14.79 1.63 -13.16
CA GLY A 224 13.42 2.07 -12.81
C GLY A 224 12.98 1.92 -11.34
N ALA A 225 13.84 1.51 -10.42
CA ALA A 225 13.53 1.54 -8.97
C ALA A 225 13.45 2.98 -8.43
N LYS A 226 12.31 3.37 -7.83
CA LYS A 226 12.16 4.65 -7.11
C LYS A 226 12.53 4.48 -5.63
N GLY A 227 13.17 5.49 -5.02
CA GLY A 227 13.60 5.48 -3.62
C GLY A 227 15.07 5.14 -3.48
N GLY A 228 15.92 6.17 -3.56
CA GLY A 228 17.37 6.04 -3.49
C GLY A 228 17.85 5.75 -2.08
N THR A 229 18.07 4.47 -1.78
CA THR A 229 19.14 4.02 -0.90
C THR A 229 19.71 2.73 -1.48
N ALA A 230 20.99 2.75 -1.86
CA ALA A 230 21.76 1.53 -2.10
C ALA A 230 21.72 0.67 -0.83
N VAL A 231 21.48 -0.64 -0.96
CA VAL A 231 21.41 -1.58 0.18
C VAL A 231 22.43 -2.69 -0.13
N PRO A 232 23.29 -3.09 0.82
CA PRO A 232 24.54 -2.43 1.16
C PRO A 232 25.75 -3.28 0.72
N PHE A 233 26.87 -2.62 0.50
CA PHE A 233 28.21 -3.20 0.46
C PHE A 233 28.45 -4.13 1.68
N HIS A 234 28.66 -5.44 1.45
CA HIS A 234 29.11 -6.37 2.49
C HIS A 234 30.60 -6.64 2.29
N ALA A 235 31.43 -6.02 3.12
CA ALA A 235 32.81 -6.45 3.31
C ALA A 235 32.82 -7.58 4.34
N ALA A 236 33.49 -8.69 4.01
CA ALA A 236 33.59 -9.87 4.86
C ALA A 236 34.24 -9.65 6.25
N GLU A 237 34.74 -8.43 6.55
CA GLU A 237 35.42 -8.08 7.80
C GLU A 237 34.90 -6.80 8.48
N GLY A 238 33.64 -6.42 8.26
CA GLY A 238 33.01 -5.29 8.97
C GLY A 238 33.52 -3.90 8.54
N MET A 239 34.24 -3.84 7.41
CA MET A 239 34.70 -2.59 6.80
C MET A 239 33.52 -1.85 6.15
N SER A 240 33.39 -0.55 6.40
CA SER A 240 32.38 0.28 5.74
C SER A 240 32.75 0.55 4.28
N GLU A 241 31.79 0.98 3.47
CA GLU A 241 32.01 1.43 2.09
C GLU A 241 33.10 2.52 2.01
N GLN A 242 33.03 3.52 2.88
CA GLN A 242 34.07 4.55 3.02
C GLN A 242 35.43 3.98 3.43
N GLY A 243 35.45 2.92 4.25
CA GLY A 243 36.68 2.23 4.64
C GLY A 243 37.32 1.46 3.48
N TRP A 244 36.50 0.86 2.60
CA TRP A 244 36.97 0.18 1.41
C TRP A 244 37.47 1.14 0.33
N GLU A 245 36.72 2.23 0.09
CA GLU A 245 37.18 3.30 -0.80
C GLU A 245 38.47 3.93 -0.27
N ALA A 246 38.55 4.24 1.04
CA ALA A 246 39.78 4.72 1.64
C ALA A 246 40.93 3.71 1.54
N TYR A 247 40.66 2.40 1.69
CA TYR A 247 41.65 1.35 1.46
C TYR A 247 42.17 1.39 0.01
N LEU A 248 41.28 1.43 -0.98
CA LEU A 248 41.64 1.51 -2.39
C LEU A 248 42.36 2.83 -2.74
N ASP A 249 41.96 3.96 -2.17
CA ASP A 249 42.64 5.24 -2.33
C ASP A 249 44.08 5.18 -1.81
N THR A 250 44.34 4.42 -0.74
CA THR A 250 45.71 4.21 -0.25
C THR A 250 46.56 3.33 -1.17
N THR A 251 45.94 2.60 -2.11
CA THR A 251 46.65 1.70 -3.05
C THR A 251 47.14 2.39 -4.33
N GLY A 252 46.80 3.67 -4.54
CA GLY A 252 47.27 4.44 -5.69
C GLY A 252 46.51 4.16 -7.00
N LEU A 253 45.24 3.72 -6.91
CA LEU A 253 44.34 3.59 -8.07
C LEU A 253 44.27 4.93 -8.85
N THR A 254 44.41 4.86 -10.17
CA THR A 254 44.27 6.04 -11.05
C THR A 254 42.83 6.29 -11.52
N GLU A 255 41.98 5.27 -11.52
CA GLU A 255 40.56 5.32 -11.89
C GLU A 255 39.68 5.17 -10.63
N SER A 256 38.48 5.76 -10.64
CA SER A 256 37.56 5.59 -9.50
C SER A 256 37.01 4.16 -9.43
N TYR A 257 36.84 3.62 -8.22
CA TYR A 257 36.22 2.30 -8.02
C TYR A 257 34.84 2.17 -8.69
N ALA A 258 34.03 3.23 -8.69
CA ALA A 258 32.74 3.25 -9.36
C ALA A 258 32.85 3.10 -10.89
N GLU A 259 33.88 3.70 -11.51
CA GLU A 259 34.15 3.58 -12.95
C GLU A 259 34.59 2.17 -13.31
N LEU A 260 35.40 1.54 -12.45
CA LEU A 260 35.83 0.15 -12.61
C LEU A 260 34.67 -0.83 -12.54
N VAL A 261 33.78 -0.65 -11.57
CA VAL A 261 32.56 -1.45 -11.43
C VAL A 261 31.65 -1.25 -12.65
N SER A 262 31.46 -0.01 -13.11
CA SER A 262 30.68 0.29 -14.32
C SER A 262 31.28 -0.39 -15.56
N ARG A 263 32.61 -0.38 -15.69
CA ARG A 263 33.32 -1.07 -16.76
C ARG A 263 33.12 -2.59 -16.70
N ALA A 264 33.22 -3.19 -15.51
CA ALA A 264 32.98 -4.63 -15.32
C ALA A 264 31.55 -5.03 -15.69
N ILE A 265 30.56 -4.19 -15.34
CA ILE A 265 29.15 -4.40 -15.69
C ILE A 265 28.94 -4.32 -17.21
N SER A 266 29.54 -3.33 -17.87
CA SER A 266 29.41 -3.10 -19.31
C SER A 266 30.09 -4.19 -20.15
N GLN A 267 31.32 -4.56 -19.77
CA GLN A 267 32.14 -5.52 -20.52
C GLN A 267 31.75 -6.97 -20.23
N LYS A 268 31.14 -7.27 -19.07
CA LYS A 268 30.77 -8.62 -18.64
C LYS A 268 31.97 -9.59 -18.60
N GLU A 269 33.16 -9.05 -18.35
CA GLU A 269 34.40 -9.80 -18.24
C GLU A 269 35.11 -9.44 -16.92
N PRO A 270 35.91 -10.37 -16.36
CA PRO A 270 36.77 -10.09 -15.22
C PRO A 270 37.78 -8.97 -15.52
N ILE A 271 37.92 -8.02 -14.62
CA ILE A 271 38.89 -6.92 -14.74
C ILE A 271 39.99 -7.11 -13.70
N ARG A 272 41.25 -7.14 -14.16
CA ARG A 272 42.45 -7.23 -13.33
C ARG A 272 43.21 -5.91 -13.36
N ILE A 273 43.59 -5.41 -12.20
CA ILE A 273 44.35 -4.16 -12.04
C ILE A 273 45.55 -4.44 -11.15
N ASP A 274 46.74 -4.13 -11.67
CA ASP A 274 47.99 -4.22 -10.93
C ASP A 274 48.12 -3.01 -9.98
N LEU A 275 48.27 -3.27 -8.68
CA LEU A 275 48.48 -2.27 -7.62
C LEU A 275 49.96 -2.21 -7.18
N GLY A 276 50.88 -2.78 -7.97
CA GLY A 276 52.30 -2.79 -7.73
C GLY A 276 52.68 -3.57 -6.46
N ALA A 277 53.45 -2.94 -5.56
CA ALA A 277 53.95 -3.59 -4.34
C ALA A 277 52.84 -4.02 -3.35
N ARG A 278 51.60 -3.57 -3.57
CA ARG A 278 50.44 -3.90 -2.72
C ARG A 278 49.60 -5.06 -3.26
N GLY A 279 49.91 -5.59 -4.44
CA GLY A 279 49.25 -6.75 -5.03
C GLY A 279 48.31 -6.39 -6.18
N GLU A 280 47.17 -7.07 -6.29
CA GLU A 280 46.25 -6.92 -7.42
C GLU A 280 44.79 -6.78 -6.96
N LEU A 281 44.03 -5.98 -7.70
CA LEU A 281 42.58 -5.87 -7.58
C LEU A 281 41.91 -6.63 -8.73
N LEU A 282 41.00 -7.54 -8.37
CA LEU A 282 40.22 -8.32 -9.32
C LEU A 282 38.73 -8.01 -9.14
N LEU A 283 38.06 -7.64 -10.23
CA LEU A 283 36.61 -7.44 -10.28
C LEU A 283 35.98 -8.55 -11.12
N LEU A 284 35.00 -9.24 -10.55
CA LEU A 284 34.38 -10.44 -11.09
C LEU A 284 32.86 -10.22 -11.23
N PRO A 285 32.34 -10.02 -12.45
CA PRO A 285 30.91 -9.84 -12.64
C PRO A 285 30.14 -11.14 -12.39
N MET A 286 29.08 -11.08 -11.59
CA MET A 286 28.11 -12.16 -11.38
C MET A 286 27.10 -12.14 -12.52
N ILE A 287 27.29 -13.03 -13.51
CA ILE A 287 26.47 -13.08 -14.71
C ILE A 287 25.51 -14.25 -14.63
N SER A 288 24.22 -13.96 -14.77
CA SER A 288 23.18 -14.98 -14.92
C SER A 288 22.22 -14.56 -16.01
N MET A 289 21.87 -15.50 -16.90
CA MET A 289 20.97 -15.27 -18.04
C MET A 289 21.41 -14.09 -18.94
N GLY A 290 22.72 -13.86 -19.06
CA GLY A 290 23.28 -12.78 -19.87
C GLY A 290 23.21 -11.39 -19.24
N GLU A 291 22.72 -11.26 -18.00
CA GLU A 291 22.68 -10.02 -17.25
C GLU A 291 23.67 -10.05 -16.07
N VAL A 292 24.25 -8.88 -15.75
CA VAL A 292 25.13 -8.72 -14.58
C VAL A 292 24.28 -8.31 -13.39
N HIS A 293 24.19 -9.18 -12.38
CA HIS A 293 23.40 -8.95 -11.16
C HIS A 293 24.25 -8.33 -10.04
N GLY A 294 25.57 -8.39 -10.17
CA GLY A 294 26.52 -7.78 -9.25
C GLY A 294 27.98 -7.93 -9.72
N VAL A 295 28.92 -7.33 -9.00
CA VAL A 295 30.36 -7.43 -9.22
C VAL A 295 31.02 -7.72 -7.88
N ILE A 296 31.77 -8.80 -7.80
CA ILE A 296 32.58 -9.14 -6.63
C ILE A 296 34.00 -8.62 -6.86
N SER A 297 34.49 -7.81 -5.93
CA SER A 297 35.82 -7.22 -5.96
C SER A 297 36.68 -7.85 -4.87
N THR A 298 37.92 -8.21 -5.19
CA THR A 298 38.88 -8.75 -4.23
C THR A 298 40.24 -8.08 -4.39
N ALA A 299 40.82 -7.68 -3.26
CA ALA A 299 42.19 -7.20 -3.19
C ALA A 299 43.08 -8.29 -2.59
N CYS A 300 44.07 -8.74 -3.36
CA CYS A 300 44.97 -9.81 -2.96
C CYS A 300 46.40 -9.24 -2.83
N GLY A 301 47.08 -9.44 -1.69
CA GLY A 301 48.35 -8.78 -1.37
C GLY A 301 49.59 -9.69 -1.31
N GLY A 302 50.72 -9.20 -1.86
CA GLY A 302 52.10 -9.60 -1.50
C GLY A 302 52.89 -10.50 -2.47
N MET A 303 54.16 -10.11 -2.76
CA MET A 303 55.15 -10.72 -3.66
C MET A 303 55.54 -12.21 -3.45
N ALA A 304 54.90 -12.95 -2.54
CA ALA A 304 55.32 -14.32 -2.21
C ALA A 304 54.60 -15.43 -3.04
N ASP A 305 53.54 -15.11 -3.79
CA ASP A 305 52.68 -16.14 -4.40
C ASP A 305 52.18 -15.81 -5.83
N GLN A 306 52.91 -14.97 -6.57
CA GLN A 306 52.55 -14.59 -7.95
C GLN A 306 52.45 -15.79 -8.90
N THR A 307 53.16 -16.90 -8.64
CA THR A 307 53.11 -18.13 -9.43
C THR A 307 51.91 -19.03 -9.09
N GLY A 308 51.30 -18.88 -7.90
CA GLY A 308 50.10 -19.62 -7.49
C GLY A 308 48.79 -18.98 -7.99
N MET A 309 48.78 -17.66 -8.15
CA MET A 309 47.59 -16.86 -8.46
C MET A 309 46.96 -17.18 -9.82
N ASP A 310 47.75 -17.30 -10.88
CA ASP A 310 47.23 -17.62 -12.22
C ASP A 310 46.58 -19.00 -12.27
N THR A 311 46.95 -19.91 -11.35
CA THR A 311 46.32 -21.24 -11.25
C THR A 311 45.01 -21.25 -10.46
N GLN A 312 44.69 -20.19 -9.71
CA GLN A 312 43.51 -20.10 -8.84
C GLN A 312 42.36 -19.26 -9.44
N ILE A 313 42.65 -18.35 -10.37
CA ILE A 313 41.64 -17.49 -11.03
C ILE A 313 40.50 -18.28 -11.69
N PRO A 314 40.73 -19.37 -12.45
CA PRO A 314 39.64 -20.12 -13.09
C PRO A 314 38.70 -20.77 -12.05
N PHE A 315 39.26 -21.22 -10.92
CA PHE A 315 38.48 -21.80 -9.84
C PHE A 315 37.61 -20.73 -9.14
N VAL A 316 38.17 -19.55 -8.91
CA VAL A 316 37.45 -18.40 -8.36
C VAL A 316 36.32 -17.95 -9.28
N GLN A 317 36.56 -17.85 -10.59
CA GLN A 317 35.50 -17.56 -11.57
C GLN A 317 34.37 -18.59 -11.50
N SER A 318 34.71 -19.88 -11.37
CA SER A 318 33.72 -20.96 -11.21
C SER A 318 32.85 -20.79 -9.94
N ILE A 319 33.43 -20.28 -8.84
CA ILE A 319 32.67 -19.95 -7.61
C ILE A 319 31.68 -18.81 -7.88
N ILE A 320 32.11 -17.76 -8.57
CA ILE A 320 31.27 -16.58 -8.91
C ILE A 320 30.13 -16.97 -9.88
N GLU A 321 30.41 -17.83 -10.85
CA GLU A 321 29.41 -18.35 -11.78
C GLU A 321 28.37 -19.22 -11.07
N ALA A 322 28.77 -20.00 -10.06
CA ALA A 322 27.85 -20.84 -9.29
C ALA A 322 26.87 -20.03 -8.43
N ILE A 323 27.26 -18.84 -7.93
CA ILE A 323 26.37 -17.99 -7.12
C ILE A 323 25.40 -17.15 -7.97
N ALA A 324 25.80 -16.73 -9.17
CA ALA A 324 25.03 -15.78 -9.96
C ALA A 324 23.54 -16.16 -10.17
N PRO A 325 23.15 -17.43 -10.43
CA PRO A 325 21.75 -17.82 -10.56
C PRO A 325 20.96 -17.73 -9.25
N VAL A 326 21.55 -18.16 -8.13
CA VAL A 326 20.92 -18.10 -6.80
C VAL A 326 20.70 -16.65 -6.41
N PHE A 327 21.72 -15.83 -6.61
CA PHE A 327 21.68 -14.40 -6.36
C PHE A 327 20.58 -13.70 -7.18
N SER A 328 20.49 -14.01 -8.48
CA SER A 328 19.45 -13.47 -9.37
C SER A 328 18.05 -13.82 -8.90
N ASN A 329 17.82 -15.08 -8.48
CA ASN A 329 16.52 -15.53 -7.96
C ASN A 329 16.14 -14.81 -6.66
N LEU A 330 17.08 -14.65 -5.73
CA LEU A 330 16.86 -13.94 -4.47
C LEU A 330 16.54 -12.45 -4.70
N LEU A 331 17.25 -11.80 -5.62
CA LEU A 331 16.98 -10.41 -6.02
C LEU A 331 15.60 -10.25 -6.66
N HIS A 332 15.19 -11.21 -7.49
CA HIS A 332 13.85 -11.22 -8.08
C HIS A 332 12.76 -11.40 -7.03
N LYS A 333 12.96 -12.31 -6.07
CA LYS A 333 12.02 -12.58 -4.98
C LYS A 333 11.77 -11.34 -4.12
N ASP A 334 12.84 -10.68 -3.66
CA ASP A 334 12.77 -9.46 -2.84
C ASP A 334 11.98 -8.34 -3.56
N ARG A 335 12.18 -8.20 -4.87
CA ARG A 335 11.41 -7.26 -5.71
C ARG A 335 9.92 -7.58 -5.76
N LEU A 336 9.56 -8.86 -5.92
CA LEU A 336 8.16 -9.27 -5.95
C LEU A 336 7.48 -9.00 -4.61
N GLU A 337 8.15 -9.32 -3.49
CA GLU A 337 7.63 -9.08 -2.15
C GLU A 337 7.38 -7.58 -1.92
N GLY A 338 8.34 -6.72 -2.26
CA GLY A 338 8.16 -5.26 -2.15
C GLY A 338 7.03 -4.72 -3.04
N MET A 339 6.87 -5.25 -4.26
CA MET A 339 5.81 -4.83 -5.17
C MET A 339 4.42 -5.29 -4.69
N VAL A 340 4.33 -6.48 -4.08
CA VAL A 340 3.11 -6.98 -3.46
C VAL A 340 2.73 -6.12 -2.25
N GLU A 341 3.68 -5.77 -1.40
CA GLU A 341 3.44 -4.92 -0.23
C GLU A 341 2.96 -3.51 -0.64
N GLU A 342 3.61 -2.89 -1.63
CA GLU A 342 3.23 -1.59 -2.17
C GLU A 342 1.81 -1.63 -2.77
N ARG A 343 1.51 -2.64 -3.62
CA ARG A 343 0.19 -2.79 -4.22
C ARG A 343 -0.89 -3.07 -3.19
N THR A 344 -0.62 -3.92 -2.20
CA THR A 344 -1.57 -4.24 -1.13
C THR A 344 -1.89 -3.01 -0.30
N SER A 345 -0.87 -2.21 0.03
CA SER A 345 -1.04 -0.94 0.73
C SER A 345 -1.84 0.08 -0.09
N ALA A 346 -1.55 0.20 -1.39
CA ALA A 346 -2.28 1.07 -2.30
C ALA A 346 -3.76 0.66 -2.44
N LEU A 347 -4.04 -0.64 -2.57
CA LEU A 347 -5.40 -1.21 -2.60
C LEU A 347 -6.15 -0.93 -1.29
N TYR A 348 -5.50 -1.14 -0.16
CA TYR A 348 -6.09 -0.84 1.15
C TYR A 348 -6.42 0.65 1.29
N ALA A 349 -5.50 1.54 0.89
CA ALA A 349 -5.74 2.98 0.91
C ALA A 349 -6.87 3.41 -0.04
N ALA A 350 -6.94 2.82 -1.24
CA ALA A 350 -8.02 3.07 -2.20
C ALA A 350 -9.38 2.61 -1.65
N ASN A 351 -9.48 1.38 -1.12
CA ASN A 351 -10.71 0.86 -0.51
C ASN A 351 -11.15 1.69 0.70
N LYS A 352 -10.21 2.05 1.59
CA LYS A 352 -10.51 2.93 2.73
C LYS A 352 -11.03 4.29 2.29
N ARG A 353 -10.48 4.86 1.21
CA ARG A 353 -10.97 6.12 0.63
C ARG A 353 -12.38 5.98 0.08
N VAL A 354 -12.68 4.91 -0.68
CA VAL A 354 -14.04 4.65 -1.19
C VAL A 354 -15.03 4.53 -0.04
N ASN A 355 -14.73 3.72 0.97
CA ASN A 355 -15.60 3.58 2.15
C ASN A 355 -15.82 4.93 2.85
N SER A 356 -14.76 5.71 3.07
CA SER A 356 -14.88 7.03 3.70
C SER A 356 -15.76 8.00 2.90
N VAL A 357 -15.75 7.92 1.57
CA VAL A 357 -16.63 8.74 0.72
C VAL A 357 -18.08 8.32 0.91
N VAL A 358 -18.38 7.02 0.90
CA VAL A 358 -19.75 6.52 1.09
C VAL A 358 -20.27 6.79 2.51
N GLU A 359 -19.44 6.63 3.54
CA GLU A 359 -19.80 6.96 4.93
C GLU A 359 -20.04 8.46 5.16
N SER A 360 -19.48 9.33 4.32
CA SER A 360 -19.71 10.77 4.41
C SER A 360 -21.07 11.22 3.85
N ILE A 361 -21.78 10.33 3.14
CA ILE A 361 -23.13 10.60 2.63
C ILE A 361 -24.10 10.56 3.81
N THR A 362 -24.72 11.72 4.11
CA THR A 362 -25.66 11.86 5.23
C THR A 362 -27.02 11.24 4.98
N ASP A 363 -27.38 11.01 3.71
CA ASP A 363 -28.56 10.24 3.33
C ASP A 363 -28.28 8.74 3.55
N GLY A 364 -29.32 7.96 3.80
CA GLY A 364 -29.17 6.52 3.99
C GLY A 364 -28.70 5.86 2.69
N PHE A 365 -27.63 5.07 2.76
CA PHE A 365 -27.06 4.38 1.61
C PHE A 365 -26.89 2.90 1.94
N PHE A 366 -27.36 2.03 1.04
CA PHE A 366 -27.15 0.59 1.16
C PHE A 366 -27.07 -0.08 -0.20
N VAL A 367 -26.47 -1.26 -0.22
CA VAL A 367 -26.28 -2.07 -1.43
C VAL A 367 -26.90 -3.44 -1.20
N LEU A 368 -27.67 -3.89 -2.18
CA LEU A 368 -28.23 -5.24 -2.24
C LEU A 368 -27.57 -6.00 -3.39
N ASN A 369 -27.21 -7.27 -3.16
CA ASN A 369 -26.79 -8.15 -4.24
C ASN A 369 -27.99 -8.71 -5.03
N LYS A 370 -27.72 -9.52 -6.07
CA LYS A 370 -28.75 -10.21 -6.88
C LYS A 370 -29.66 -11.15 -6.08
N ASP A 371 -29.21 -11.63 -4.93
CA ASP A 371 -29.97 -12.49 -4.03
C ASP A 371 -30.78 -11.70 -2.99
N TRP A 372 -30.82 -10.37 -3.14
CA TRP A 372 -31.48 -9.40 -2.26
C TRP A 372 -30.85 -9.23 -0.88
N GLU A 373 -29.60 -9.64 -0.70
CA GLU A 373 -28.87 -9.55 0.57
C GLU A 373 -28.15 -8.21 0.71
N TYR A 374 -28.17 -7.64 1.91
CA TYR A 374 -27.40 -6.44 2.23
C TYR A 374 -25.90 -6.73 2.21
N THR A 375 -25.18 -6.13 1.27
CA THR A 375 -23.71 -6.24 1.18
C THR A 375 -22.99 -5.03 1.78
N TYR A 376 -23.69 -3.90 1.88
CA TYR A 376 -23.17 -2.69 2.50
C TYR A 376 -24.31 -1.81 3.01
N ILE A 377 -24.11 -1.14 4.14
CA ILE A 377 -25.01 -0.14 4.73
C ILE A 377 -24.11 0.93 5.35
N ASN A 378 -24.34 2.21 5.04
CA ASN A 378 -23.62 3.31 5.68
C ASN A 378 -24.16 3.60 7.09
N GLN A 379 -23.40 4.32 7.91
CA GLN A 379 -23.78 4.67 9.28
C GLN A 379 -25.02 5.56 9.40
N HIS A 380 -25.41 6.24 8.31
CA HIS A 380 -26.53 7.17 8.28
C HIS A 380 -27.85 6.52 7.83
N HIS A 381 -27.82 5.26 7.39
CA HIS A 381 -29.04 4.58 6.97
C HIS A 381 -29.93 4.25 8.18
N PHE A 382 -31.17 4.74 8.12
CA PHE A 382 -32.19 4.41 9.09
C PHE A 382 -32.77 3.03 8.80
N LEU A 383 -32.64 2.11 9.76
CA LEU A 383 -33.25 0.79 9.72
C LEU A 383 -34.51 0.77 10.61
N PRO A 384 -35.69 0.41 10.06
CA PRO A 384 -36.92 0.30 10.84
C PRO A 384 -36.79 -0.67 12.03
N GLY A 385 -37.51 -0.41 13.12
CA GLY A 385 -37.55 -1.31 14.28
C GLY A 385 -36.29 -1.30 15.15
N GLY A 386 -35.34 -0.38 14.91
CA GLY A 386 -34.12 -0.25 15.71
C GLY A 386 -33.02 -1.26 15.39
N HIS A 387 -33.10 -1.93 14.24
CA HIS A 387 -32.07 -2.85 13.78
C HIS A 387 -30.72 -2.15 13.56
N THR A 388 -29.64 -2.88 13.80
CA THR A 388 -28.29 -2.40 13.52
C THR A 388 -27.78 -2.90 12.17
N ALA A 389 -26.81 -2.21 11.57
CA ALA A 389 -26.19 -2.67 10.33
C ALA A 389 -25.60 -4.08 10.46
N GLU A 390 -24.99 -4.40 11.61
CA GLU A 390 -24.42 -5.73 11.91
C GLU A 390 -25.47 -6.84 11.92
N GLU A 391 -26.70 -6.56 12.36
CA GLU A 391 -27.78 -7.53 12.37
C GLU A 391 -28.34 -7.82 10.98
N VAL A 392 -28.21 -6.88 10.04
CA VAL A 392 -28.89 -6.91 8.74
C VAL A 392 -27.94 -7.28 7.61
N LEU A 393 -26.64 -6.98 7.73
CA LEU A 393 -25.62 -7.35 6.75
C LEU A 393 -25.61 -8.88 6.50
N GLY A 394 -25.59 -9.25 5.22
CA GLY A 394 -25.65 -10.64 4.75
C GLY A 394 -27.03 -11.28 4.80
N LYS A 395 -28.09 -10.58 5.22
CA LYS A 395 -29.47 -11.08 5.20
C LYS A 395 -30.27 -10.47 4.07
N LYS A 396 -31.30 -11.18 3.61
CA LYS A 396 -32.21 -10.70 2.56
C LYS A 396 -33.13 -9.61 3.10
N ILE A 397 -33.29 -8.52 2.34
CA ILE A 397 -34.17 -7.41 2.71
C ILE A 397 -35.61 -7.87 2.99
N TRP A 398 -36.11 -8.84 2.22
CA TRP A 398 -37.47 -9.36 2.36
C TRP A 398 -37.65 -10.24 3.61
N ASP A 399 -36.59 -10.87 4.10
CA ASP A 399 -36.62 -11.67 5.33
C ASP A 399 -36.55 -10.77 6.57
N VAL A 400 -35.79 -9.67 6.49
CA VAL A 400 -35.64 -8.69 7.57
C VAL A 400 -36.87 -7.77 7.65
N PHE A 401 -37.42 -7.36 6.50
CA PHE A 401 -38.55 -6.45 6.41
C PHE A 401 -39.69 -7.04 5.55
N PRO A 402 -40.35 -8.12 6.00
CA PRO A 402 -41.40 -8.80 5.23
C PRO A 402 -42.60 -7.91 4.93
N GLN A 403 -42.86 -6.89 5.76
CA GLN A 403 -43.91 -5.89 5.52
C GLN A 403 -43.70 -5.05 4.25
N THR A 404 -42.47 -5.03 3.70
CA THR A 404 -42.17 -4.29 2.48
C THR A 404 -42.51 -5.08 1.21
N VAL A 405 -42.80 -6.37 1.31
CA VAL A 405 -43.25 -7.20 0.19
C VAL A 405 -44.59 -6.69 -0.34
N ASP A 406 -44.78 -6.72 -1.65
CA ASP A 406 -45.95 -6.19 -2.36
C ASP A 406 -46.22 -4.67 -2.18
N THR A 407 -45.26 -3.92 -1.64
CA THR A 407 -45.32 -2.45 -1.60
C THR A 407 -44.68 -1.82 -2.84
N ILE A 408 -44.70 -0.48 -2.91
CA ILE A 408 -43.96 0.26 -3.94
C ILE A 408 -42.46 -0.01 -3.89
N ILE A 409 -41.88 -0.25 -2.70
CA ILE A 409 -40.47 -0.59 -2.55
C ILE A 409 -40.17 -1.91 -3.27
N TYR A 410 -40.99 -2.95 -3.01
CA TYR A 410 -40.83 -4.25 -3.65
C TYR A 410 -40.90 -4.13 -5.18
N THR A 411 -41.94 -3.45 -5.69
CA THR A 411 -42.18 -3.30 -7.12
C THR A 411 -41.05 -2.55 -7.82
N GLU A 412 -40.65 -1.39 -7.29
CA GLU A 412 -39.63 -0.56 -7.92
C GLU A 412 -38.23 -1.16 -7.77
N PHE A 413 -37.92 -1.86 -6.67
CA PHE A 413 -36.64 -2.55 -6.53
C PHE A 413 -36.50 -3.69 -7.54
N HIS A 414 -37.54 -4.52 -7.71
CA HIS A 414 -37.55 -5.56 -8.75
C HIS A 414 -37.39 -4.95 -10.14
N ARG A 415 -38.12 -3.86 -10.43
CA ARG A 415 -37.97 -3.13 -11.68
C ARG A 415 -36.54 -2.62 -11.90
N ALA A 416 -35.89 -2.08 -10.87
CA ALA A 416 -34.50 -1.64 -10.98
C ALA A 416 -33.54 -2.81 -11.25
N MET A 417 -33.73 -3.93 -10.56
CA MET A 417 -32.90 -5.13 -10.67
C MET A 417 -33.07 -5.84 -12.02
N ASP A 418 -34.32 -6.06 -12.44
CA ASP A 418 -34.70 -6.86 -13.60
C ASP A 418 -34.60 -6.06 -14.90
N ASP A 419 -35.17 -4.85 -14.94
CA ASP A 419 -35.16 -4.01 -16.15
C ASP A 419 -33.87 -3.19 -16.29
N ARG A 420 -33.00 -3.20 -15.26
CA ARG A 420 -31.72 -2.46 -15.23
C ARG A 420 -31.90 -0.96 -15.45
N VAL A 421 -32.97 -0.39 -14.92
CA VAL A 421 -33.26 1.05 -14.96
C VAL A 421 -33.12 1.70 -13.59
N THR A 422 -32.65 2.95 -13.55
CA THR A 422 -32.71 3.74 -12.32
C THR A 422 -34.15 4.11 -12.02
N VAL A 423 -34.60 3.81 -10.80
CA VAL A 423 -35.94 4.15 -10.30
C VAL A 423 -35.83 5.19 -9.18
N ARG A 424 -36.81 6.10 -9.12
CA ARG A 424 -36.93 7.11 -8.05
C ARG A 424 -38.40 7.25 -7.68
N PHE A 425 -38.69 7.12 -6.39
CA PHE A 425 -40.06 7.21 -5.87
C PHE A 425 -40.09 7.75 -4.44
N GLU A 426 -41.24 8.32 -4.06
CA GLU A 426 -41.52 8.76 -2.70
C GLU A 426 -42.48 7.77 -2.02
N THR A 427 -42.19 7.37 -0.79
CA THR A 427 -43.08 6.51 0.00
C THR A 427 -43.16 7.01 1.44
N ARG A 428 -44.32 6.81 2.06
CA ARG A 428 -44.49 7.02 3.50
C ARG A 428 -44.05 5.76 4.24
N SER A 429 -43.42 5.93 5.40
CA SER A 429 -43.15 4.81 6.30
C SER A 429 -44.41 4.41 7.05
N ASP A 430 -44.65 3.11 7.18
CA ASP A 430 -45.77 2.57 7.97
C ASP A 430 -45.45 2.53 9.47
N VAL A 431 -44.16 2.56 9.83
CA VAL A 431 -43.69 2.41 11.22
C VAL A 431 -43.56 3.76 11.92
N GLU A 432 -43.20 4.81 11.17
CA GLU A 432 -43.01 6.16 11.69
C GLU A 432 -43.56 7.21 10.74
N ASP A 433 -43.89 8.41 11.25
CA ASP A 433 -44.40 9.53 10.45
C ASP A 433 -43.28 10.24 9.67
N PHE A 434 -42.63 9.48 8.78
CA PHE A 434 -41.61 9.92 7.85
C PHE A 434 -41.99 9.67 6.40
N TRP A 435 -41.52 10.58 5.55
CA TRP A 435 -41.54 10.41 4.10
C TRP A 435 -40.12 10.15 3.64
N PHE A 436 -39.96 9.13 2.81
CA PHE A 436 -38.69 8.77 2.20
C PHE A 436 -38.77 9.00 0.70
N GLU A 437 -37.73 9.63 0.16
CA GLU A 437 -37.41 9.57 -1.26
C GLU A 437 -36.33 8.51 -1.46
N ILE A 438 -36.63 7.48 -2.24
CA ILE A 438 -35.72 6.37 -2.51
C ILE A 438 -35.31 6.42 -3.98
N THR A 439 -34.01 6.32 -4.24
CA THR A 439 -33.45 6.14 -5.58
C THR A 439 -32.62 4.86 -5.61
N ALA A 440 -32.92 3.95 -6.52
CA ALA A 440 -32.17 2.71 -6.69
C ALA A 440 -31.47 2.70 -8.07
N TYR A 441 -30.16 2.44 -8.03
CA TYR A 441 -29.28 2.39 -9.20
C TYR A 441 -28.82 0.94 -9.42
N PRO A 442 -29.14 0.33 -10.57
CA PRO A 442 -28.63 -1.01 -10.90
C PRO A 442 -27.15 -0.97 -11.26
N PHE A 443 -26.41 -1.97 -10.79
CA PHE A 443 -25.01 -2.21 -11.12
C PHE A 443 -24.78 -3.72 -11.25
N ASP A 444 -23.62 -4.15 -11.74
CA ASP A 444 -23.43 -5.54 -12.21
C ASP A 444 -23.74 -6.63 -11.19
N ASP A 445 -23.58 -6.37 -9.89
CA ASP A 445 -23.82 -7.35 -8.83
C ASP A 445 -25.11 -7.11 -8.03
N GLY A 446 -25.93 -6.11 -8.39
CA GLY A 446 -27.22 -5.88 -7.75
C GLY A 446 -27.75 -4.46 -7.91
N ILE A 447 -28.25 -3.87 -6.82
CA ILE A 447 -28.71 -2.47 -6.77
C ILE A 447 -28.08 -1.70 -5.61
N CYS A 448 -27.79 -0.43 -5.86
CA CYS A 448 -27.34 0.54 -4.88
C CYS A 448 -28.49 1.52 -4.60
N CYS A 449 -28.88 1.65 -3.34
CA CYS A 449 -30.05 2.41 -2.94
C CYS A 449 -29.65 3.60 -2.07
N MET A 450 -30.18 4.77 -2.41
CA MET A 450 -30.08 5.99 -1.60
C MET A 450 -31.48 6.35 -1.09
N MET A 451 -31.58 6.60 0.20
CA MET A 451 -32.82 6.86 0.92
C MET A 451 -32.70 8.16 1.69
N LYS A 452 -33.50 9.15 1.29
CA LYS A 452 -33.49 10.49 1.86
C LYS A 452 -34.77 10.75 2.64
N ASN A 453 -34.63 11.22 3.88
CA ASN A 453 -35.78 11.69 4.65
C ASN A 453 -36.22 13.07 4.12
N ILE A 454 -37.48 13.18 3.70
CA ILE A 454 -38.07 14.39 3.10
C ILE A 454 -39.20 14.99 3.96
N LYS A 455 -39.25 14.69 5.27
CA LYS A 455 -40.26 15.22 6.19
C LYS A 455 -40.32 16.76 6.21
N GLU A 456 -39.19 17.43 6.37
CA GLU A 456 -39.14 18.90 6.38
C GLU A 456 -39.55 19.49 5.04
N LYS A 457 -39.09 18.89 3.93
CA LYS A 457 -39.51 19.28 2.57
C LYS A 457 -41.03 19.25 2.43
N LYS A 458 -41.69 18.17 2.89
CA LYS A 458 -43.15 18.05 2.87
C LYS A 458 -43.85 19.09 3.76
N LYS A 459 -43.29 19.41 4.93
CA LYS A 459 -43.81 20.48 5.80
C LYS A 459 -43.79 21.84 5.11
N TYR A 460 -42.66 22.22 4.49
CA TYR A 460 -42.53 23.47 3.75
C TYR A 460 -43.43 23.52 2.51
N GLU A 461 -43.56 22.42 1.77
CA GLU A 461 -44.48 22.34 0.62
C GLU A 461 -45.93 22.60 1.03
N ASN A 462 -46.37 22.08 2.19
CA ASN A 462 -47.72 22.31 2.70
C ASN A 462 -47.93 23.75 3.18
N GLU A 463 -46.96 24.34 3.86
CA GLU A 463 -47.04 25.74 4.32
C GLU A 463 -47.10 26.72 3.14
N LEU A 464 -46.28 26.50 2.11
CA LEU A 464 -46.32 27.29 0.88
C LEU A 464 -47.68 27.22 0.19
N LYS A 465 -48.28 26.02 0.12
CA LYS A 465 -49.65 25.86 -0.42
C LYS A 465 -50.69 26.64 0.39
N ARG A 466 -50.57 26.64 1.72
CA ARG A 466 -51.46 27.38 2.62
C ARG A 466 -51.37 28.89 2.37
N LEU A 467 -50.15 29.43 2.28
CA LEU A 467 -49.90 30.85 2.02
C LEU A 467 -50.40 31.27 0.62
N ALA A 468 -50.12 30.47 -0.41
CA ALA A 468 -50.58 30.75 -1.77
C ALA A 468 -52.12 30.79 -1.88
N ASN A 469 -52.81 29.89 -1.18
CA ASN A 469 -54.27 29.89 -1.12
C ASN A 469 -54.82 31.13 -0.41
N LEU A 470 -54.17 31.61 0.65
CA LEU A 470 -54.58 32.82 1.37
C LEU A 470 -54.40 34.07 0.51
N ASP A 471 -53.30 34.19 -0.22
CA ASP A 471 -53.04 35.32 -1.13
C ASP A 471 -54.09 35.41 -2.25
N LEU A 472 -54.40 34.27 -2.88
CA LEU A 472 -55.44 34.18 -3.91
C LEU A 472 -56.81 34.63 -3.39
N ILE A 473 -57.22 34.15 -2.20
CA ILE A 473 -58.48 34.55 -1.56
C ILE A 473 -58.48 36.06 -1.29
N GLY A 474 -57.36 36.61 -0.83
CA GLY A 474 -57.22 38.03 -0.54
C GLY A 474 -57.43 38.92 -1.78
N GLN A 475 -56.80 38.57 -2.90
CA GLN A 475 -56.96 39.30 -4.17
C GLN A 475 -58.40 39.25 -4.70
N MET A 476 -59.08 38.11 -4.57
CA MET A 476 -60.49 37.98 -4.99
C MET A 476 -61.46 38.77 -4.10
N ALA A 477 -61.20 38.86 -2.80
CA ALA A 477 -62.08 39.53 -1.85
C ALA A 477 -62.24 41.04 -2.12
N ALA A 478 -61.16 41.73 -2.50
CA ALA A 478 -61.16 43.18 -2.71
C ALA A 478 -62.08 43.63 -3.87
N GLY A 479 -62.09 42.88 -4.99
CA GLY A 479 -62.92 43.19 -6.16
C GLY A 479 -64.41 42.91 -5.91
N ILE A 480 -64.72 41.72 -5.37
CA ILE A 480 -66.11 41.27 -5.16
C ILE A 480 -66.85 42.17 -4.15
N SER A 481 -66.15 42.71 -3.15
CA SER A 481 -66.85 43.34 -2.03
C SER A 481 -67.38 44.73 -2.33
N HIS A 482 -66.74 45.48 -3.22
CA HIS A 482 -67.33 46.73 -3.71
C HIS A 482 -68.58 46.46 -4.55
N GLU A 483 -68.61 45.36 -5.30
CA GLU A 483 -69.76 44.96 -6.11
C GLU A 483 -70.94 44.45 -5.28
N ILE A 484 -70.69 43.78 -4.14
CA ILE A 484 -71.75 43.34 -3.22
C ILE A 484 -72.24 44.48 -2.29
N ARG A 485 -71.34 45.35 -1.82
CA ARG A 485 -71.72 46.43 -0.87
C ARG A 485 -72.71 47.42 -1.50
N ASN A 486 -72.58 47.68 -2.80
CA ASN A 486 -73.44 48.62 -3.52
C ASN A 486 -74.93 48.23 -3.50
N PRO A 487 -75.36 47.05 -4.00
CA PRO A 487 -76.76 46.64 -3.95
C PRO A 487 -77.27 46.51 -2.51
N MET A 488 -76.45 46.02 -1.58
CA MET A 488 -76.82 45.90 -0.16
C MET A 488 -77.14 47.25 0.48
N THR A 489 -76.34 48.27 0.19
CA THR A 489 -76.56 49.64 0.70
C THR A 489 -77.85 50.22 0.12
N THR A 490 -78.14 49.97 -1.16
CA THR A 490 -79.39 50.42 -1.80
C THR A 490 -80.62 49.75 -1.16
N VAL A 491 -80.61 48.42 -0.99
CA VAL A 491 -81.72 47.69 -0.37
C VAL A 491 -81.95 48.14 1.07
N ARG A 492 -80.88 48.31 1.85
CA ARG A 492 -80.94 48.83 3.22
C ARG A 492 -81.59 50.22 3.27
N GLY A 493 -81.20 51.12 2.35
CA GLY A 493 -81.78 52.46 2.26
C GLY A 493 -83.29 52.45 1.99
N PHE A 494 -83.77 51.56 1.11
CA PHE A 494 -85.21 51.42 0.87
C PHE A 494 -85.95 50.86 2.10
N LEU A 495 -85.39 49.87 2.79
CA LEU A 495 -86.00 49.33 4.01
C LEU A 495 -86.09 50.39 5.11
N GLN A 496 -85.07 51.24 5.27
CA GLN A 496 -85.09 52.35 6.22
C GLN A 496 -86.20 53.37 5.90
N LEU A 497 -86.41 53.67 4.61
CA LEU A 497 -87.52 54.53 4.17
C LEU A 497 -88.90 53.90 4.43
N MET A 498 -89.01 52.57 4.32
CA MET A 498 -90.25 51.83 4.62
C MET A 498 -90.56 51.83 6.12
N VAL A 499 -89.54 51.67 6.97
CA VAL A 499 -89.68 51.77 8.44
C VAL A 499 -90.11 53.18 8.86
N ALA A 500 -89.63 54.23 8.18
CA ALA A 500 -90.00 55.61 8.46
C ALA A 500 -91.41 56.02 7.99
N ASN A 501 -92.14 55.13 7.28
CA ASN A 501 -93.48 55.41 6.77
C ASN A 501 -94.56 54.92 7.75
N GLU A 502 -95.30 55.84 8.35
CA GLU A 502 -96.36 55.56 9.34
C GLU A 502 -97.45 54.59 8.83
N GLN A 503 -97.69 54.51 7.52
CA GLN A 503 -98.67 53.58 6.94
C GLN A 503 -98.21 52.11 6.95
N LEU A 504 -96.92 51.86 7.17
CA LEU A 504 -96.27 50.54 7.13
C LEU A 504 -95.79 50.05 8.51
N GLU A 505 -96.11 50.79 9.59
CA GLU A 505 -95.80 50.44 10.99
C GLU A 505 -96.08 48.97 11.37
N PRO A 506 -97.23 48.35 11.01
CA PRO A 506 -97.49 46.95 11.32
C PRO A 506 -96.45 45.96 10.78
N HIS A 507 -95.68 46.36 9.76
CA HIS A 507 -94.61 45.58 9.14
C HIS A 507 -93.20 45.99 9.57
N ALA A 508 -93.05 47.01 10.43
CA ALA A 508 -91.75 47.54 10.87
C ALA A 508 -90.84 46.47 11.47
N ALA A 509 -91.39 45.52 12.24
CA ALA A 509 -90.63 44.40 12.79
C ALA A 509 -90.00 43.50 11.71
N HIS A 510 -90.68 43.28 10.58
CA HIS A 510 -90.16 42.50 9.46
C HIS A 510 -89.06 43.25 8.72
N PHE A 511 -89.23 44.56 8.52
CA PHE A 511 -88.20 45.39 7.88
C PHE A 511 -86.95 45.53 8.75
N ASN A 512 -87.10 45.67 10.07
CA ASN A 512 -85.97 45.69 10.99
C ASN A 512 -85.20 44.36 10.97
N LEU A 513 -85.89 43.22 10.95
CA LEU A 513 -85.23 41.92 10.80
C LEU A 513 -84.46 41.82 9.48
N MET A 514 -85.03 42.30 8.36
CA MET A 514 -84.32 42.32 7.07
C MET A 514 -83.10 43.26 7.11
N ILE A 515 -83.20 44.41 7.77
CA ILE A 515 -82.07 45.33 7.97
C ILE A 515 -80.99 44.65 8.81
N ASP A 516 -81.36 43.95 9.89
CA ASP A 516 -80.44 43.21 10.75
C ASP A 516 -79.69 42.13 9.96
N GLU A 517 -80.38 41.40 9.06
CA GLU A 517 -79.75 40.37 8.24
C GLU A 517 -78.85 40.95 7.13
N LEU A 518 -79.19 42.13 6.60
CA LEU A 518 -78.31 42.88 5.69
C LEU A 518 -77.07 43.41 6.42
N ASP A 519 -77.22 43.90 7.64
CA ASP A 519 -76.13 44.39 8.47
C ASP A 519 -75.22 43.22 8.90
N ARG A 520 -75.80 42.05 9.17
CA ARG A 520 -75.08 40.80 9.39
C ARG A 520 -74.28 40.36 8.17
N ALA A 521 -74.89 40.36 6.98
CA ALA A 521 -74.18 40.02 5.75
C ALA A 521 -73.05 41.03 5.46
N ASN A 522 -73.26 42.33 5.69
CA ASN A 522 -72.22 43.35 5.58
C ASN A 522 -71.07 43.12 6.57
N ALA A 523 -71.38 42.67 7.79
CA ALA A 523 -70.36 42.33 8.79
C ALA A 523 -69.50 41.14 8.30
N ILE A 524 -70.12 40.07 7.78
CA ILE A 524 -69.42 38.90 7.22
C ILE A 524 -68.54 39.30 6.03
N ILE A 525 -69.06 40.12 5.11
CA ILE A 525 -68.29 40.60 3.94
C ILE A 525 -67.11 41.47 4.40
N THR A 526 -67.31 42.30 5.43
CA THR A 526 -66.23 43.14 5.98
C THR A 526 -65.16 42.30 6.68
N GLU A 527 -65.55 41.22 7.38
CA GLU A 527 -64.64 40.23 7.94
C GLU A 527 -63.86 39.51 6.83
N PHE A 528 -64.55 39.02 5.79
CA PHE A 528 -63.92 38.39 4.62
C PHE A 528 -62.94 39.32 3.89
N LEU A 529 -63.29 40.60 3.75
CA LEU A 529 -62.42 41.62 3.17
C LEU A 529 -61.14 41.87 3.96
N SER A 530 -61.21 41.77 5.28
CA SER A 530 -60.05 42.00 6.15
C SER A 530 -58.93 40.97 5.92
N VAL A 531 -59.25 39.81 5.33
CA VAL A 531 -58.27 38.81 4.87
C VAL A 531 -57.38 39.38 3.75
N GLY A 532 -57.99 40.11 2.80
CA GLY A 532 -57.36 40.51 1.53
C GLY A 532 -57.01 41.99 1.38
N ASN A 533 -57.50 42.87 2.24
CA ASN A 533 -57.27 44.31 2.08
C ASN A 533 -55.89 44.71 2.62
N THR A 534 -54.89 44.58 1.76
CA THR A 534 -53.50 45.00 1.97
C THR A 534 -53.31 46.49 1.68
N ARG A 535 -53.03 47.28 2.72
CA ARG A 535 -52.20 48.49 2.57
C ARG A 535 -50.94 48.29 3.41
N THR A 536 -49.91 47.75 2.78
CA THR A 536 -48.55 47.64 3.36
C THR A 536 -47.93 49.01 3.70
N SER A 537 -48.52 50.11 3.24
CA SER A 537 -48.07 51.50 3.47
C SER A 537 -48.23 52.01 4.91
N ASP A 538 -48.91 51.27 5.79
CA ASP A 538 -49.34 51.78 7.10
C ASP A 538 -48.57 51.18 8.30
N MET A 539 -47.55 50.34 8.04
CA MET A 539 -46.67 49.80 9.08
C MET A 539 -45.83 50.89 9.73
N LYS A 540 -45.78 50.93 11.06
CA LYS A 540 -45.00 51.90 11.84
C LYS A 540 -44.37 51.22 13.05
N MET A 541 -43.22 51.73 13.49
CA MET A 541 -42.65 51.34 14.78
C MET A 541 -43.63 51.76 15.89
N MET A 542 -44.13 50.78 16.64
CA MET A 542 -45.04 51.00 17.75
C MET A 542 -44.94 49.90 18.78
N ASN A 543 -45.26 50.24 20.03
CA ASN A 543 -45.27 49.28 21.12
C ASN A 543 -46.56 48.43 21.08
N LEU A 544 -46.45 47.10 21.19
CA LEU A 544 -47.61 46.22 21.18
C LEU A 544 -48.58 46.50 22.34
N ASN A 545 -48.07 46.99 23.47
CA ASN A 545 -48.87 47.34 24.64
C ASN A 545 -49.81 48.51 24.36
N THR A 546 -49.44 49.49 23.53
CA THR A 546 -50.30 50.65 23.25
C THR A 546 -51.55 50.23 22.45
N ILE A 547 -51.40 49.30 21.50
CA ILE A 547 -52.54 48.74 20.76
C ILE A 547 -53.45 47.94 21.71
N LEU A 548 -52.88 47.19 22.64
CA LEU A 548 -53.63 46.43 23.64
C LEU A 548 -54.38 47.35 24.62
N GLU A 549 -53.75 48.45 25.03
CA GLU A 549 -54.36 49.49 25.87
C GLU A 549 -55.55 50.15 25.16
N ASP A 550 -55.39 50.51 23.88
CA ASP A 550 -56.43 51.12 23.05
C ASP A 550 -57.69 50.25 22.95
N ILE A 551 -57.53 48.93 22.79
CA ILE A 551 -58.64 47.99 22.67
C ILE A 551 -59.20 47.54 24.02
N SER A 552 -58.43 47.65 25.11
CA SER A 552 -58.82 47.16 26.44
C SER A 552 -60.20 47.63 26.95
N PRO A 553 -60.68 48.87 26.68
CA PRO A 553 -62.02 49.29 27.12
C PRO A 553 -63.12 48.51 26.42
N LEU A 554 -62.95 48.23 25.12
CA LEU A 554 -63.90 47.42 24.34
C LEU A 554 -63.97 46.00 24.90
N ILE A 555 -62.82 45.37 25.14
CA ILE A 555 -62.78 44.00 25.66
C ILE A 555 -63.44 43.92 27.04
N LYS A 556 -63.19 44.89 27.92
CA LYS A 556 -63.84 44.97 29.25
C LYS A 556 -65.36 45.10 29.17
N VAL A 557 -65.87 45.86 28.20
CA VAL A 557 -67.32 46.00 27.98
C VAL A 557 -67.90 44.68 27.45
N ASP A 558 -67.27 44.07 26.45
CA ASP A 558 -67.69 42.78 25.87
C ASP A 558 -67.69 41.66 26.93
N THR A 559 -66.66 41.56 27.77
CA THR A 559 -66.59 40.56 28.84
C THR A 559 -67.67 40.79 29.89
N SER A 560 -67.90 42.04 30.29
CA SER A 560 -68.89 42.39 31.31
C SER A 560 -70.32 42.12 30.85
N ASN A 561 -70.63 42.43 29.58
CA ASN A 561 -71.94 42.17 28.98
C ASN A 561 -72.29 40.68 28.91
N GLN A 562 -71.28 39.79 28.98
CA GLN A 562 -71.45 38.34 28.97
C GLN A 562 -71.19 37.69 30.34
N ASN A 563 -71.20 38.46 31.44
CA ASN A 563 -70.91 37.98 32.79
C ASN A 563 -69.56 37.23 32.95
N LYS A 564 -68.54 37.63 32.16
CA LYS A 564 -67.19 37.04 32.16
C LYS A 564 -66.17 38.02 32.73
N GLN A 565 -65.03 37.50 33.19
CA GLN A 565 -63.94 38.30 33.75
C GLN A 565 -62.78 38.44 32.76
N ILE A 566 -62.00 39.51 32.89
CA ILE A 566 -60.79 39.74 32.11
C ILE A 566 -59.60 40.10 32.99
N ARG A 567 -58.43 39.54 32.67
CA ARG A 567 -57.13 39.90 33.25
C ARG A 567 -56.17 40.29 32.13
N ILE A 568 -55.58 41.48 32.24
CA ILE A 568 -54.59 41.98 31.28
C ILE A 568 -53.26 42.15 32.01
N TYR A 569 -52.20 41.53 31.50
CA TYR A 569 -50.84 41.60 32.06
C TYR A 569 -49.83 41.99 30.97
N THR A 570 -49.26 43.19 31.07
CA THR A 570 -48.24 43.66 30.11
C THR A 570 -46.88 43.75 30.79
N GLN A 571 -45.83 43.26 30.12
CA GLN A 571 -44.43 43.54 30.48
C GLN A 571 -43.86 44.59 29.54
N GLU A 572 -42.68 45.12 29.86
CA GLU A 572 -41.97 46.05 28.97
C GLU A 572 -41.48 45.32 27.73
N VAL A 573 -41.88 45.81 26.55
CA VAL A 573 -41.57 45.21 25.24
C VAL A 573 -41.05 46.31 24.30
N PRO A 574 -40.12 46.00 23.37
CA PRO A 574 -39.61 46.97 22.39
C PRO A 574 -40.70 47.40 21.39
N GLU A 575 -40.44 48.49 20.67
CA GLU A 575 -41.26 48.85 19.51
C GLU A 575 -41.03 47.86 18.37
N LEU A 576 -42.10 47.53 17.66
CA LEU A 576 -42.12 46.61 16.53
C LEU A 576 -42.71 47.31 15.32
N LEU A 577 -42.32 46.88 14.12
CA LEU A 577 -42.93 47.36 12.88
C LEU A 577 -44.32 46.71 12.72
N LEU A 578 -45.37 47.43 13.13
CA LEU A 578 -46.74 46.92 13.19
C LEU A 578 -47.73 47.80 12.41
N ASN A 579 -48.81 47.18 11.95
CA ASN A 579 -50.01 47.87 11.49
C ASN A 579 -51.06 47.86 12.59
N HIS A 580 -51.37 49.03 13.16
CA HIS A 580 -52.33 49.19 14.26
C HIS A 580 -53.68 48.51 13.99
N ASN A 581 -54.23 48.65 12.78
CA ASN A 581 -55.53 48.08 12.44
C ASN A 581 -55.50 46.56 12.32
N GLU A 582 -54.42 46.00 11.76
CA GLU A 582 -54.27 44.55 11.62
C GLU A 582 -54.06 43.86 12.96
N ILE A 583 -53.20 44.40 13.82
CA ILE A 583 -52.97 43.86 15.16
C ILE A 583 -54.22 44.00 16.03
N ARG A 584 -54.93 45.14 15.93
CA ARG A 584 -56.23 45.30 16.58
C ARG A 584 -57.22 44.23 16.13
N GLN A 585 -57.30 43.94 14.83
CA GLN A 585 -58.17 42.88 14.31
C GLN A 585 -57.75 41.48 14.78
N LEU A 586 -56.44 41.19 14.84
CA LEU A 586 -55.91 39.95 15.38
C LEU A 586 -56.35 39.75 16.83
N ILE A 587 -56.20 40.79 17.67
CA ILE A 587 -56.66 40.75 19.08
C ILE A 587 -58.17 40.54 19.14
N ILE A 588 -58.97 41.24 18.30
CA ILE A 588 -60.43 41.10 18.23
C ILE A 588 -60.85 39.65 17.98
N ASN A 589 -60.26 39.03 16.96
CA ASN A 589 -60.61 37.68 16.57
C ASN A 589 -60.24 36.66 17.65
N LEU A 590 -59.06 36.81 18.26
CA LEU A 590 -58.61 35.89 19.31
C LEU A 590 -59.45 36.03 20.59
N TYR A 591 -59.71 37.25 21.08
CA TYR A 591 -60.48 37.42 22.32
C TYR A 591 -61.93 36.99 22.14
N ARG A 592 -62.56 37.28 20.98
CA ARG A 592 -63.95 36.86 20.71
C ARG A 592 -64.06 35.35 20.64
N ASN A 593 -63.11 34.69 19.97
CA ASN A 593 -63.05 33.23 19.95
C ASN A 593 -62.93 32.65 21.37
N GLY A 594 -62.10 33.27 22.23
CA GLY A 594 -61.98 32.90 23.63
C GLY A 594 -63.28 33.12 24.41
N LEU A 595 -63.94 34.27 24.25
CA LEU A 595 -65.23 34.54 24.90
C LEU A 595 -66.31 33.54 24.48
N GLU A 596 -66.43 33.23 23.18
CA GLU A 596 -67.40 32.26 22.68
C GLU A 596 -67.17 30.83 23.19
N ALA A 597 -65.94 30.47 23.52
CA ALA A 597 -65.58 29.16 24.06
C ALA A 597 -65.81 29.04 25.58
N MET A 598 -66.07 30.17 26.27
CA MET A 598 -66.16 30.25 27.72
C MET A 598 -67.60 30.39 28.22
N GLU A 599 -67.84 29.84 29.41
CA GLU A 599 -69.06 29.97 30.21
C GLU A 599 -69.03 31.24 31.09
N GLU A 600 -70.17 31.59 31.70
CA GLU A 600 -70.25 32.71 32.65
C GLU A 600 -69.30 32.53 33.85
N GLY A 601 -68.72 33.63 34.34
CA GLY A 601 -67.80 33.64 35.48
C GLY A 601 -66.35 33.22 35.19
N GLN A 602 -66.06 32.69 33.99
CA GLN A 602 -64.71 32.33 33.55
C GLN A 602 -63.87 33.55 33.17
N ILE A 603 -62.54 33.36 33.11
CA ILE A 603 -61.57 34.45 32.99
C ILE A 603 -60.80 34.38 31.67
N LEU A 604 -60.92 35.43 30.85
CA LEU A 604 -60.04 35.68 29.71
C LEU A 604 -58.74 36.34 30.21
N THR A 605 -57.58 35.78 29.85
CA THR A 605 -56.28 36.38 30.17
C THR A 605 -55.56 36.82 28.90
N ILE A 606 -55.18 38.09 28.80
CA ILE A 606 -54.38 38.62 27.68
C ILE A 606 -53.08 39.18 28.24
N GLY A 607 -51.96 38.87 27.62
CA GLY A 607 -50.70 39.47 28.04
C GLY A 607 -49.64 39.57 26.97
N THR A 608 -48.65 40.42 27.26
CA THR A 608 -47.50 40.67 26.39
C THR A 608 -46.21 40.53 27.18
N TYR A 609 -45.22 39.85 26.61
CA TYR A 609 -43.91 39.67 27.24
C TYR A 609 -42.80 39.37 26.22
N PRO A 610 -41.55 39.76 26.49
CA PRO A 610 -40.40 39.35 25.68
C PRO A 610 -40.06 37.87 25.94
N GLU A 611 -39.77 37.11 24.89
CA GLU A 611 -39.33 35.71 24.98
C GLU A 611 -37.93 35.56 24.36
N ASN A 612 -36.98 35.09 25.19
CA ASN A 612 -35.60 34.77 24.81
C ASN A 612 -34.80 35.91 24.13
N GLY A 613 -35.23 37.17 24.24
CA GLY A 613 -34.57 38.34 23.65
C GLY A 613 -34.71 38.49 22.13
N ASN A 614 -35.32 37.51 21.45
CA ASN A 614 -35.44 37.49 19.98
C ASN A 614 -36.87 37.69 19.49
N CYS A 615 -37.87 37.64 20.36
CA CYS A 615 -39.27 37.89 19.99
C CYS A 615 -40.09 38.50 21.13
N VAL A 616 -41.20 39.13 20.76
CA VAL A 616 -42.25 39.61 21.66
C VAL A 616 -43.48 38.73 21.47
N VAL A 617 -44.05 38.24 22.57
CA VAL A 617 -45.21 37.35 22.56
C VAL A 617 -46.45 38.11 22.98
N LEU A 618 -47.53 37.97 22.21
CA LEU A 618 -48.91 38.28 22.61
C LEU A 618 -49.63 36.96 22.91
N ALA A 619 -49.98 36.75 24.17
CA ALA A 619 -50.71 35.57 24.62
C ALA A 619 -52.18 35.92 24.87
N VAL A 620 -53.10 35.15 24.29
CA VAL A 620 -54.54 35.20 24.57
C VAL A 620 -54.99 33.84 25.06
N GLN A 621 -55.37 33.76 26.34
CA GLN A 621 -55.78 32.55 27.03
C GLN A 621 -57.26 32.61 27.42
N ASP A 622 -58.01 31.58 27.02
CA ASP A 622 -59.36 31.31 27.51
C ASP A 622 -59.37 30.15 28.53
N GLN A 623 -60.51 29.96 29.19
CA GLN A 623 -60.80 28.83 30.10
C GLN A 623 -61.93 27.95 29.55
N GLY A 624 -62.09 27.90 28.22
CA GLY A 624 -63.15 27.17 27.55
C GLY A 624 -62.90 25.66 27.48
N SER A 625 -63.65 24.97 26.62
CA SER A 625 -63.58 23.52 26.43
C SER A 625 -62.34 23.02 25.67
N GLY A 626 -61.46 23.92 25.22
CA GLY A 626 -60.31 23.59 24.40
C GLY A 626 -60.69 23.21 22.96
N ILE A 627 -59.69 22.72 22.23
CA ILE A 627 -59.79 22.36 20.82
C ILE A 627 -59.51 20.86 20.69
N ASP A 628 -60.36 20.15 19.94
CA ASP A 628 -60.16 18.72 19.65
C ASP A 628 -58.85 18.50 18.87
N PRO A 629 -57.94 17.60 19.32
CA PRO A 629 -56.70 17.28 18.60
C PRO A 629 -56.91 16.93 17.12
N ALA A 630 -58.05 16.33 16.75
CA ALA A 630 -58.35 15.94 15.37
C ALA A 630 -58.59 17.13 14.42
N ILE A 631 -58.87 18.33 14.96
CA ILE A 631 -59.12 19.53 14.16
C ILE A 631 -57.95 20.51 14.15
N ILE A 632 -56.93 20.35 15.00
CA ILE A 632 -55.78 21.27 15.13
C ILE A 632 -55.11 21.53 13.77
N ASP A 633 -54.83 20.48 13.00
CA ASP A 633 -54.17 20.58 11.68
C ASP A 633 -55.02 21.33 10.63
N LYS A 634 -56.32 21.47 10.87
CA LYS A 634 -57.27 22.19 9.99
C LYS A 634 -57.50 23.63 10.43
N ILE A 635 -56.95 24.05 11.56
CA ILE A 635 -57.17 25.40 12.12
C ILE A 635 -56.54 26.48 11.24
N GLY A 636 -57.35 27.51 10.99
CA GLY A 636 -56.98 28.61 10.10
C GLY A 636 -57.13 28.28 8.62
N THR A 637 -57.66 27.11 8.26
CA THR A 637 -58.18 26.86 6.91
C THR A 637 -59.40 27.75 6.70
N PRO A 638 -59.43 28.61 5.67
CA PRO A 638 -60.58 29.47 5.40
C PRO A 638 -61.87 28.67 5.27
N PHE A 639 -62.97 29.20 5.82
CA PHE A 639 -64.32 28.60 5.81
C PHE A 639 -64.47 27.31 6.62
N TYR A 640 -63.41 26.83 7.30
CA TYR A 640 -63.51 25.71 8.21
C TYR A 640 -63.91 26.19 9.60
N THR A 641 -65.07 25.74 10.10
CA THR A 641 -65.54 26.04 11.46
C THR A 641 -66.33 24.87 12.03
N THR A 642 -66.30 24.71 13.34
CA THR A 642 -67.13 23.77 14.10
C THR A 642 -68.37 24.43 14.71
N LYS A 643 -68.53 25.75 14.54
CA LYS A 643 -69.61 26.56 15.12
C LYS A 643 -70.75 26.76 14.12
N GLU A 644 -72.01 26.57 14.54
CA GLU A 644 -73.20 26.71 13.67
C GLU A 644 -73.35 28.11 13.05
N GLN A 645 -72.88 29.16 13.73
CA GLN A 645 -72.98 30.56 13.27
C GLN A 645 -71.61 31.19 12.92
N GLY A 646 -70.55 30.38 12.87
CA GLY A 646 -69.19 30.87 12.59
C GLY A 646 -68.91 31.00 11.10
N THR A 647 -68.14 32.01 10.69
CA THR A 647 -67.72 32.19 9.28
C THR A 647 -66.51 31.31 8.91
N GLY A 648 -65.76 30.82 9.90
CA GLY A 648 -64.51 30.06 9.68
C GLY A 648 -63.36 30.90 9.14
N LEU A 649 -63.48 32.23 9.14
CA LEU A 649 -62.47 33.15 8.60
C LEU A 649 -61.58 33.76 9.68
N GLY A 650 -62.09 33.91 10.91
CA GLY A 650 -61.40 34.61 12.00
C GLY A 650 -59.95 34.17 12.25
N LEU A 651 -59.70 32.86 12.39
CA LEU A 651 -58.35 32.34 12.60
C LEU A 651 -57.49 32.41 11.32
N GLY A 652 -58.09 32.25 10.13
CA GLY A 652 -57.38 32.47 8.86
C GLY A 652 -56.85 33.90 8.73
N ILE A 653 -57.62 34.89 9.21
CA ILE A 653 -57.18 36.29 9.30
C ILE A 653 -56.02 36.42 10.28
N CYS A 654 -56.09 35.79 11.45
CA CYS A 654 -54.99 35.83 12.42
C CYS A 654 -53.68 35.30 11.82
N TYR A 655 -53.71 34.16 11.12
CA TYR A 655 -52.52 33.62 10.46
C TYR A 655 -52.00 34.53 9.34
N ALA A 656 -52.89 35.13 8.53
CA ALA A 656 -52.50 36.07 7.48
C ALA A 656 -51.85 37.34 8.07
N VAL A 657 -52.44 37.90 9.13
CA VAL A 657 -51.87 39.05 9.85
C VAL A 657 -50.52 38.70 10.44
N ALA A 658 -50.40 37.55 11.13
CA ALA A 658 -49.14 37.11 11.72
C ALA A 658 -48.06 36.95 10.64
N ALA A 659 -48.35 36.24 9.54
CA ALA A 659 -47.41 36.06 8.43
C ALA A 659 -46.93 37.41 7.83
N ARG A 660 -47.82 38.40 7.67
CA ARG A 660 -47.46 39.74 7.18
C ARG A 660 -46.56 40.53 8.13
N HIS A 661 -46.59 40.22 9.42
CA HIS A 661 -45.74 40.82 10.45
C HIS A 661 -44.53 39.94 10.79
N ASN A 662 -44.20 38.96 9.94
CA ASN A 662 -43.17 37.94 10.18
C ASN A 662 -43.35 37.19 11.51
N ALA A 663 -44.57 37.16 12.04
CA ALA A 663 -44.91 36.53 13.30
C ALA A 663 -45.44 35.10 13.10
N THR A 664 -45.26 34.27 14.11
CA THR A 664 -45.82 32.91 14.16
C THR A 664 -46.93 32.82 15.18
N ILE A 665 -47.90 31.93 14.97
CA ILE A 665 -48.96 31.63 15.94
C ILE A 665 -48.79 30.19 16.42
N ASP A 666 -48.46 30.03 17.70
CA ASP A 666 -48.43 28.74 18.38
C ASP A 666 -49.70 28.57 19.24
N ILE A 667 -50.14 27.33 19.44
CA ILE A 667 -51.37 27.00 20.17
C ILE A 667 -51.05 25.95 21.23
N GLU A 668 -51.44 26.22 22.47
CA GLU A 668 -51.53 25.22 23.53
C GLU A 668 -53.00 25.05 23.92
N THR A 669 -53.53 23.84 23.86
CA THR A 669 -54.96 23.59 24.11
C THR A 669 -55.18 22.31 24.89
N GLY A 670 -56.21 22.30 25.73
CA GLY A 670 -56.63 21.13 26.49
C GLY A 670 -57.98 21.36 27.18
N PRO A 671 -58.41 20.42 28.06
CA PRO A 671 -59.71 20.50 28.72
C PRO A 671 -59.94 21.73 29.61
N GLY A 672 -58.87 22.47 29.92
CA GLY A 672 -58.91 23.67 30.76
C GLY A 672 -58.84 25.00 30.00
N GLY A 673 -58.90 24.97 28.66
CA GLY A 673 -58.89 26.15 27.80
C GLY A 673 -57.82 26.10 26.71
N THR A 674 -57.73 27.19 25.95
CA THR A 674 -56.74 27.37 24.88
C THR A 674 -55.91 28.63 25.10
N ILE A 675 -54.63 28.57 24.75
CA ILE A 675 -53.71 29.70 24.69
C ILE A 675 -53.19 29.85 23.27
N PHE A 676 -53.41 31.02 22.68
CA PHE A 676 -52.80 31.42 21.43
C PHE A 676 -51.61 32.33 21.72
N PHE A 677 -50.43 31.96 21.22
CA PHE A 677 -49.20 32.75 21.31
C PHE A 677 -48.86 33.32 19.93
N THR A 678 -49.04 34.63 19.75
CA THR A 678 -48.56 35.33 18.56
C THR A 678 -47.16 35.88 18.85
N LYS A 679 -46.14 35.35 18.18
CA LYS A 679 -44.72 35.66 18.42
C LYS A 679 -44.17 36.54 17.32
N PHE A 680 -43.89 37.80 17.63
CA PHE A 680 -43.34 38.78 16.71
C PHE A 680 -41.81 38.82 16.84
N PRO A 681 -41.04 38.64 15.76
CA PRO A 681 -39.59 38.71 15.82
C PRO A 681 -39.13 40.15 16.11
N ILE A 682 -38.07 40.28 16.92
CA ILE A 682 -37.37 41.54 17.12
C ILE A 682 -36.28 41.58 16.03
N GLU A 683 -36.39 42.52 15.07
CA GLU A 683 -35.29 42.72 14.12
C GLU A 683 -34.05 43.20 14.88
N PRO A 684 -32.86 42.58 14.66
CA PRO A 684 -31.63 43.07 15.28
C PRO A 684 -31.37 44.49 14.79
N GLU A 685 -31.10 45.42 15.72
CA GLU A 685 -30.67 46.77 15.35
C GLU A 685 -29.54 46.67 14.31
N PRO A 686 -29.63 47.37 13.17
CA PRO A 686 -28.50 47.44 12.25
C PRO A 686 -27.34 48.04 13.03
N GLN A 687 -26.33 47.22 13.35
CA GLN A 687 -25.09 47.70 13.94
C GLN A 687 -24.55 48.79 13.03
N GLY A 688 -24.64 50.04 13.47
CA GLY A 688 -24.07 51.17 12.78
C GLY A 688 -22.61 50.87 12.50
N THR A 689 -22.24 50.83 11.22
CA THR A 689 -20.86 50.86 10.77
C THR A 689 -20.21 52.10 11.37
N HIS A 690 -19.41 51.90 12.41
CA HIS A 690 -18.50 52.90 12.95
C HIS A 690 -17.28 53.07 12.06
#